data_AF-A0A524CCB6-F1
#
_entry.id   AF-A0A524CCB6-F1
#
_cell.length_a   1.000
_cell.length_b   1.000
_cell.length_c   1.000
_cell.angle_alpha   90.00
_cell.angle_beta   90.00
_cell.angle_gamma   90.00
#
_symmetry.space_group_name_H-M   'P 1'
#
loop_
_entity.id
_entity.type
_entity.pdbx_description
1 polymer ?
#
loop_
_entity_poly.entity_id
_entity_poly.type
_entity_poly.pdbx_seq_one_letter_code
_entity_poly.pdbx_strand_id
1 'polypeptide(L)'
;MKSVGSITKYFPFVTAEFREFIQSRIHETDTLADLKSELVEHVVSSETLHEEILHCTILLILDLRDPPSGFRIEQRYPDDPIVKFVMDYARGVMGDRDAIDRAIEVASDLRDTDIPSFLLFKVIIVESLIRSNWDLGGESDMLRDLQQLMNDHPELRSLEYEYLWCVGEVLVKDDPGQQLDVLTKSVEGSRDADDLAILGFAVNSLAVVMLRYDVGKSIELLEESYEINKILERAAMMAIDLNNLGYTRVIIGEYDEAIDYYSRAIELNQSLGFPDYTPMMNLAVIYGNLGMIDRALEYAQLAVKTQEESGVPAAAPRTEMARALALAGRIDEATEYVESGGEVAFQLKSKRELGRYYLVRGMIDREQGDIDQAISMFRRGLRIADAEGNPYHILQILLQLAETEAIRFAEMGNEESAAASSIALSRMEQITEEQNLPGLSIQVALLKSDFEILKGNKANAHVYLEQARSMSEEANIVSLKGIIDERFEKLEETESKPSLIQRFKNLVRRIVVPQVKPKEVPFEILGLLLILKGTGLQVYVRYVDKRLKSDPSLVAGLITAVSAFANELREDATGDLESIVHQDIAVLLEHGRYVTGALLADRDTYQARALERAFIEVFENEFSEKLGEFDGNVSSFSRADPMFDAIVIERKSPVEYLE
;
A
#
# COMPACT_ATOMS: atom_id res chain seq x y z
N MET A 1 30.69 -11.01 -22.91
CA MET A 1 29.48 -10.29 -22.46
C MET A 1 28.57 -11.22 -21.64
N LYS A 2 28.09 -10.81 -20.45
CA LYS A 2 26.92 -11.44 -19.78
C LYS A 2 25.63 -10.90 -20.41
N SER A 3 24.46 -11.46 -20.08
CA SER A 3 23.15 -11.00 -20.57
C SER A 3 22.99 -11.00 -22.08
N VAL A 4 23.54 -12.01 -22.74
CA VAL A 4 23.41 -12.15 -24.20
C VAL A 4 21.95 -12.41 -24.56
N GLY A 5 21.20 -13.10 -23.68
CA GLY A 5 19.77 -13.36 -23.81
C GLY A 5 18.94 -12.10 -24.06
N SER A 6 19.26 -10.99 -23.38
CA SER A 6 18.52 -9.72 -23.48
C SER A 6 18.48 -9.10 -24.88
N ILE A 7 19.47 -9.37 -25.74
CA ILE A 7 19.45 -8.94 -27.14
C ILE A 7 19.16 -10.10 -28.09
N THR A 8 19.63 -11.32 -27.79
CA THR A 8 19.41 -12.47 -28.68
C THR A 8 17.98 -12.99 -28.69
N LYS A 9 17.14 -12.59 -27.74
CA LYS A 9 15.70 -12.87 -27.78
C LYS A 9 15.02 -12.35 -29.05
N TYR A 10 15.58 -11.33 -29.71
CA TYR A 10 15.05 -10.82 -30.97
C TYR A 10 15.53 -11.56 -32.23
N PHE A 11 16.49 -12.48 -32.10
CA PHE A 11 17.08 -13.21 -33.23
C PHE A 11 16.09 -13.99 -34.11
N PRO A 12 14.96 -14.50 -33.60
CA PRO A 12 13.93 -15.12 -34.44
C PRO A 12 13.27 -14.17 -35.44
N PHE A 13 13.30 -12.85 -35.20
CA PHE A 13 12.53 -11.85 -35.96
C PHE A 13 13.36 -11.05 -36.96
N VAL A 14 14.65 -11.35 -37.05
CA VAL A 14 15.61 -10.53 -37.80
C VAL A 14 16.39 -11.37 -38.79
N THR A 15 16.85 -10.70 -39.84
CA THR A 15 17.60 -11.31 -40.94
C THR A 15 18.88 -11.99 -40.47
N ALA A 16 19.38 -12.95 -41.26
CA ALA A 16 20.64 -13.63 -40.99
C ALA A 16 21.82 -12.65 -41.02
N GLU A 17 21.81 -11.69 -41.96
CA GLU A 17 22.79 -10.61 -42.05
C GLU A 17 22.81 -9.76 -40.78
N PHE A 18 21.64 -9.39 -40.26
CA PHE A 18 21.56 -8.65 -39.01
C PHE A 18 22.04 -9.46 -37.80
N ARG A 19 21.74 -10.76 -37.74
CA ARG A 19 22.29 -11.63 -36.69
C ARG A 19 23.81 -11.68 -36.71
N GLU A 20 24.40 -11.80 -37.89
CA GLU A 20 25.87 -11.77 -38.04
C GLU A 20 26.44 -10.41 -37.61
N PHE A 21 25.76 -9.31 -37.94
CA PHE A 21 26.14 -7.97 -37.46
C PHE A 21 26.12 -7.89 -35.93
N ILE A 22 25.01 -8.24 -35.28
CA ILE A 22 24.91 -8.20 -33.80
C ILE A 22 25.93 -9.14 -33.16
N GLN A 23 26.12 -10.35 -33.70
CA GLN A 23 27.11 -11.29 -33.21
C GLN A 23 28.54 -10.73 -33.33
N SER A 24 28.87 -10.06 -34.43
CA SER A 24 30.19 -9.42 -34.60
C SER A 24 30.44 -8.38 -33.50
N ARG A 25 29.44 -7.56 -33.17
CA ARG A 25 29.55 -6.54 -32.10
C ARG A 25 29.57 -7.13 -30.70
N ILE A 26 28.79 -8.19 -30.45
CA ILE A 26 28.83 -8.94 -29.18
C ILE A 26 30.25 -9.45 -28.87
N HIS A 27 31.03 -9.81 -29.89
CA HIS A 27 32.41 -10.25 -29.72
C HIS A 27 33.41 -9.10 -29.51
N GLU A 28 33.04 -7.88 -29.89
CA GLU A 28 33.86 -6.67 -29.75
C GLU A 28 33.57 -5.89 -28.45
N THR A 29 32.49 -6.23 -27.75
CA THR A 29 31.99 -5.51 -26.58
C THR A 29 32.04 -6.35 -25.30
N ASP A 30 32.35 -5.70 -24.18
CA ASP A 30 32.51 -6.37 -22.89
C ASP A 30 31.18 -6.44 -22.13
N THR A 31 30.36 -5.39 -22.24
CA THR A 31 29.06 -5.25 -21.56
C THR A 31 27.90 -5.00 -22.52
N LEU A 32 26.66 -5.23 -22.05
CA LEU A 32 25.46 -4.91 -22.83
C LEU A 32 25.30 -3.40 -23.03
N ALA A 33 25.82 -2.58 -22.11
CA ALA A 33 25.83 -1.13 -22.23
C ALA A 33 26.78 -0.66 -23.36
N ASP A 34 27.94 -1.30 -23.51
CA ASP A 34 28.87 -1.06 -24.62
C ASP A 34 28.21 -1.41 -25.96
N LEU A 35 27.60 -2.60 -26.04
CA LEU A 35 26.86 -3.03 -27.23
C LEU A 35 25.75 -2.05 -27.59
N LYS A 36 24.91 -1.66 -26.62
CA LYS A 36 23.87 -0.64 -26.82
C LYS A 36 24.48 0.65 -27.40
N SER A 37 25.60 1.12 -26.84
CA SER A 37 26.26 2.35 -27.29
C SER A 37 26.76 2.24 -28.73
N GLU A 38 27.38 1.12 -29.11
CA GLU A 38 27.80 0.87 -30.49
C GLU A 38 26.62 0.81 -31.47
N LEU A 39 25.51 0.17 -31.06
CA LEU A 39 24.28 0.12 -31.87
C LEU A 39 23.68 1.51 -32.07
N VAL A 40 23.63 2.34 -31.01
CA VAL A 40 23.18 3.73 -31.09
C VAL A 40 24.06 4.53 -32.05
N GLU A 41 25.39 4.43 -31.93
CA GLU A 41 26.29 5.12 -32.84
C GLU A 41 26.10 4.66 -34.30
N HIS A 42 25.93 3.35 -34.51
CA HIS A 42 25.67 2.82 -35.83
C HIS A 42 24.35 3.36 -36.41
N VAL A 43 23.26 3.36 -35.63
CA VAL A 43 21.96 3.88 -36.03
C VAL A 43 22.03 5.37 -36.37
N VAL A 44 22.70 6.18 -35.55
CA VAL A 44 22.74 7.65 -35.73
C VAL A 44 23.69 8.08 -36.85
N SER A 45 24.78 7.33 -37.09
CA SER A 45 25.82 7.68 -38.08
C SER A 45 25.63 7.08 -39.46
N SER A 46 24.79 6.05 -39.62
CA SER A 46 24.64 5.35 -40.90
C SER A 46 23.91 6.19 -41.96
N GLU A 47 24.48 6.25 -43.17
CA GLU A 47 23.84 6.89 -44.32
C GLU A 47 22.67 6.06 -44.86
N THR A 48 22.75 4.73 -44.76
CA THR A 48 21.70 3.76 -45.09
C THR A 48 21.51 2.82 -43.92
N LEU A 49 20.31 2.80 -43.32
CA LEU A 49 20.00 1.97 -42.16
C LEU A 49 18.88 0.98 -42.48
N HIS A 50 19.02 -0.26 -42.05
CA HIS A 50 17.94 -1.24 -42.09
C HIS A 50 16.99 -1.01 -40.90
N GLU A 51 15.68 -0.97 -41.16
CA GLU A 51 14.64 -0.71 -40.14
C GLU A 51 14.73 -1.66 -38.95
N GLU A 52 15.07 -2.93 -39.19
CA GLU A 52 15.28 -3.95 -38.13
C GLU A 52 16.33 -3.52 -37.09
N ILE A 53 17.41 -2.83 -37.52
CA ILE A 53 18.46 -2.34 -36.62
C ILE A 53 17.94 -1.20 -35.77
N LEU A 54 17.23 -0.25 -36.40
CA LEU A 54 16.60 0.87 -35.71
C LEU A 54 15.66 0.35 -34.62
N HIS A 55 14.74 -0.54 -35.00
CA HIS A 55 13.72 -1.05 -34.10
C HIS A 55 14.30 -1.96 -33.00
N CYS A 56 15.27 -2.82 -33.29
CA CYS A 56 15.92 -3.61 -32.24
C CYS A 56 16.72 -2.72 -31.27
N THR A 57 17.38 -1.67 -31.77
CA THR A 57 18.16 -0.75 -30.93
C THR A 57 17.24 0.07 -30.03
N ILE A 58 16.13 0.59 -30.54
CA ILE A 58 15.18 1.37 -29.73
C ILE A 58 14.46 0.50 -28.69
N LEU A 59 14.16 -0.77 -29.01
CA LEU A 59 13.63 -1.72 -28.04
C LEU A 59 14.65 -2.10 -26.95
N LEU A 60 15.93 -2.26 -27.31
CA LEU A 60 16.99 -2.47 -26.32
C LEU A 60 17.11 -1.26 -25.38
N ILE A 61 16.98 -0.03 -25.89
CA ILE A 61 16.95 1.20 -25.09
C ILE A 61 15.76 1.21 -24.12
N LEU A 62 14.58 0.80 -24.60
CA LEU A 62 13.38 0.68 -23.78
C LEU A 62 13.57 -0.32 -22.62
N ASP A 63 14.13 -1.50 -22.92
CA ASP A 63 14.38 -2.58 -21.94
C ASP A 63 15.44 -2.17 -20.91
N LEU A 64 16.47 -1.43 -21.35
CA LEU A 64 17.51 -0.90 -20.47
C LEU A 64 17.11 0.40 -19.74
N ARG A 65 15.95 1.00 -20.06
CA ARG A 65 15.50 2.28 -19.49
C ARG A 65 16.54 3.39 -19.66
N ASP A 66 17.00 3.61 -20.90
CA ASP A 66 18.00 4.63 -21.25
C ASP A 66 17.45 5.73 -22.20
N PRO A 67 16.53 6.61 -21.72
CA PRO A 67 15.99 7.69 -22.55
C PRO A 67 17.04 8.58 -23.23
N PRO A 68 18.18 8.95 -22.60
CA PRO A 68 19.23 9.74 -23.25
C PRO A 68 19.68 9.18 -24.61
N SER A 69 19.93 7.87 -24.70
CA SER A 69 20.27 7.22 -25.98
C SER A 69 19.10 7.25 -26.96
N GLY A 70 17.88 7.09 -26.48
CA GLY A 70 16.66 7.18 -27.28
C GLY A 70 16.46 8.55 -27.93
N PHE A 71 16.70 9.65 -27.20
CA PHE A 71 16.60 11.01 -27.74
C PHE A 71 17.58 11.27 -28.89
N ARG A 72 18.76 10.62 -28.88
CA ARG A 72 19.72 10.72 -29.99
C ARG A 72 19.20 10.05 -31.26
N ILE A 73 18.55 8.89 -31.12
CA ILE A 73 17.91 8.18 -32.23
C ILE A 73 16.74 9.01 -32.77
N GLU A 74 15.88 9.52 -31.90
CA GLU A 74 14.72 10.33 -32.26
C GLU A 74 15.10 11.61 -33.02
N GLN A 75 16.21 12.28 -32.67
CA GLN A 75 16.69 13.44 -33.45
C GLN A 75 16.97 13.10 -34.91
N ARG A 76 17.38 11.86 -35.21
CA ARG A 76 17.66 11.40 -36.56
C ARG A 76 16.42 10.83 -37.26
N TYR A 77 15.55 10.18 -36.50
CA TYR A 77 14.35 9.47 -36.98
C TYR A 77 13.08 9.94 -36.22
N PRO A 78 12.70 11.23 -36.30
CA PRO A 78 11.59 11.77 -35.51
C PRO A 78 10.21 11.29 -36.00
N ASP A 79 10.13 10.86 -37.26
CA ASP A 79 8.90 10.44 -37.92
C ASP A 79 8.69 8.91 -37.89
N ASP A 80 9.64 8.13 -37.37
CA ASP A 80 9.47 6.68 -37.21
C ASP A 80 8.46 6.41 -36.07
N PRO A 81 7.38 5.65 -36.34
CA PRO A 81 6.30 5.50 -35.37
C PRO A 81 6.70 4.68 -34.14
N ILE A 82 7.63 3.72 -34.25
CA ILE A 82 8.12 2.94 -33.12
C ILE A 82 9.02 3.81 -32.24
N VAL A 83 9.90 4.61 -32.84
CA VAL A 83 10.72 5.58 -32.11
C VAL A 83 9.85 6.58 -31.37
N LYS A 84 8.86 7.17 -32.06
CA LYS A 84 7.92 8.11 -31.45
C LYS A 84 7.17 7.48 -30.27
N PHE A 85 6.64 6.28 -30.45
CA PHE A 85 5.94 5.55 -29.39
C PHE A 85 6.82 5.34 -28.14
N VAL A 86 8.03 4.81 -28.32
CA VAL A 86 8.97 4.54 -27.22
C VAL A 86 9.36 5.83 -26.50
N MET A 87 9.62 6.91 -27.26
CA MET A 87 10.08 8.16 -26.67
C MET A 87 8.96 8.96 -26.01
N ASP A 88 7.74 8.93 -26.54
CA ASP A 88 6.58 9.50 -25.86
C ASP A 88 6.25 8.71 -24.58
N TYR A 89 6.36 7.38 -24.59
CA TYR A 89 6.28 6.59 -23.35
C TYR A 89 7.37 7.00 -22.34
N ALA A 90 8.63 7.12 -22.78
CA ALA A 90 9.73 7.54 -21.92
C ALA A 90 9.46 8.91 -21.30
N ARG A 91 9.01 9.89 -22.09
CA ARG A 91 8.58 11.22 -21.60
C ARG A 91 7.45 11.14 -20.59
N GLY A 92 6.47 10.28 -20.85
CA GLY A 92 5.38 10.04 -19.92
C GLY A 92 5.83 9.50 -18.58
N VAL A 93 6.80 8.58 -18.56
CA VAL A 93 7.44 8.10 -17.32
C VAL A 93 8.22 9.22 -16.62
N MET A 94 8.74 10.22 -17.36
CA MET A 94 9.34 11.43 -16.78
C MET A 94 8.32 12.47 -16.28
N GLY A 95 7.02 12.23 -16.43
CA GLY A 95 5.95 13.13 -15.99
C GLY A 95 5.29 13.97 -17.09
N ASP A 96 5.67 13.84 -18.37
CA ASP A 96 4.94 14.49 -19.48
C ASP A 96 3.64 13.72 -19.78
N ARG A 97 2.54 14.14 -19.13
CA ARG A 97 1.23 13.49 -19.30
C ARG A 97 0.72 13.55 -20.73
N ASP A 98 0.95 14.65 -21.44
CA ASP A 98 0.52 14.79 -22.84
C ASP A 98 1.27 13.77 -23.72
N ALA A 99 2.49 13.38 -23.36
CA ALA A 99 3.20 12.30 -24.04
C ALA A 99 2.56 10.93 -23.85
N ILE A 100 1.93 10.67 -22.70
CA ILE A 100 1.18 9.42 -22.51
C ILE A 100 0.00 9.33 -23.47
N ASP A 101 -0.77 10.41 -23.64
CA ASP A 101 -1.89 10.42 -24.57
C ASP A 101 -1.42 10.20 -26.01
N ARG A 102 -0.32 10.85 -26.41
CA ARG A 102 0.31 10.61 -27.73
C ARG A 102 0.82 9.19 -27.89
N ALA A 103 1.43 8.60 -26.86
CA ALA A 103 1.92 7.23 -26.92
C ALA A 103 0.76 6.24 -27.12
N ILE A 104 -0.38 6.45 -26.44
CA ILE A 104 -1.58 5.60 -26.61
C ILE A 104 -2.17 5.76 -28.02
N GLU A 105 -2.23 6.97 -28.56
CA GLU A 105 -2.69 7.23 -29.93
C GLU A 105 -1.83 6.48 -30.95
N VAL A 106 -0.50 6.63 -30.85
CA VAL A 106 0.45 5.94 -31.74
C VAL A 106 0.38 4.42 -31.57
N ALA A 107 0.22 3.91 -30.34
CA ALA A 107 0.04 2.49 -30.09
C ALA A 107 -1.21 1.94 -30.78
N SER A 108 -2.31 2.69 -30.74
CA SER A 108 -3.56 2.31 -31.40
C SER A 108 -3.37 2.21 -32.91
N ASP A 109 -2.75 3.21 -33.54
CA ASP A 109 -2.47 3.22 -34.98
C ASP A 109 -1.54 2.05 -35.39
N LEU A 110 -0.54 1.75 -34.56
CA LEU A 110 0.40 0.65 -34.78
C LEU A 110 -0.29 -0.72 -34.72
N ARG A 111 -1.29 -0.91 -33.83
CA ARG A 111 -2.05 -2.16 -33.76
C ARG A 111 -2.93 -2.41 -34.98
N ASP A 112 -3.40 -1.34 -35.63
CA ASP A 112 -4.20 -1.42 -36.85
C ASP A 112 -3.34 -1.54 -38.13
N THR A 113 -2.03 -1.49 -37.99
CA THR A 113 -1.06 -1.57 -39.09
C THR A 113 -0.39 -2.95 -39.15
N ASP A 114 -0.03 -3.40 -40.35
CA ASP A 114 0.73 -4.64 -40.55
C ASP A 114 2.21 -4.43 -40.21
N ILE A 115 2.55 -4.53 -38.92
CA ILE A 115 3.92 -4.47 -38.39
C ILE A 115 4.41 -5.87 -37.97
N PRO A 116 5.73 -6.12 -37.93
CA PRO A 116 6.28 -7.36 -37.40
C PRO A 116 5.71 -7.74 -36.02
N SER A 117 5.40 -9.03 -35.83
CA SER A 117 4.71 -9.54 -34.63
C SER A 117 5.42 -9.23 -33.32
N PHE A 118 6.76 -9.17 -33.29
CA PHE A 118 7.52 -8.80 -32.09
C PHE A 118 7.43 -7.31 -31.73
N LEU A 119 7.23 -6.44 -32.73
CA LEU A 119 6.96 -5.01 -32.49
C LEU A 119 5.56 -4.84 -31.95
N LEU A 120 4.57 -5.52 -32.55
CA LEU A 120 3.21 -5.55 -32.05
C LEU A 120 3.16 -6.06 -30.60
N PHE A 121 3.91 -7.12 -30.29
CA PHE A 121 4.08 -7.62 -28.92
C PHE A 121 4.54 -6.52 -27.97
N LYS A 122 5.62 -5.81 -28.32
CA LYS A 122 6.19 -4.74 -27.49
C LYS A 122 5.24 -3.55 -27.32
N VAL A 123 4.53 -3.16 -28.39
CA VAL A 123 3.50 -2.11 -28.33
C VAL A 123 2.42 -2.49 -27.33
N ILE A 124 1.90 -3.72 -27.39
CA ILE A 124 0.85 -4.19 -26.48
C ILE A 124 1.34 -4.27 -25.03
N ILE A 125 2.57 -4.73 -24.79
CA ILE A 125 3.17 -4.75 -23.43
C ILE A 125 3.26 -3.34 -22.85
N VAL A 126 3.83 -2.40 -23.61
CA VAL A 126 4.01 -1.01 -23.12
C VAL A 126 2.65 -0.31 -22.94
N GLU A 127 1.70 -0.48 -23.87
CA GLU A 127 0.37 0.09 -23.72
C GLU A 127 -0.39 -0.51 -22.52
N SER A 128 -0.25 -1.82 -22.27
CA SER A 128 -0.79 -2.47 -21.06
C SER A 128 -0.24 -1.86 -19.78
N LEU A 129 1.07 -1.61 -19.73
CA LEU A 129 1.71 -0.96 -18.59
C LEU A 129 1.23 0.49 -18.41
N ILE A 130 1.10 1.24 -19.52
CA ILE A 130 0.54 2.59 -19.49
C ILE A 130 -0.88 2.54 -18.90
N ARG A 131 -1.78 1.75 -19.50
CA ARG A 131 -3.17 1.73 -19.04
C ARG A 131 -3.31 1.28 -17.58
N SER A 132 -2.48 0.35 -17.12
CA SER A 132 -2.42 -0.09 -15.72
C SER A 132 -1.93 1.01 -14.77
N ASN A 133 -0.90 1.77 -15.16
CA ASN A 133 -0.31 2.82 -14.31
C ASN A 133 -1.19 4.08 -14.20
N TRP A 134 -2.01 4.34 -15.22
CA TRP A 134 -2.90 5.50 -15.30
C TRP A 134 -4.39 5.14 -15.15
N ASP A 135 -4.70 3.91 -14.70
CA ASP A 135 -6.06 3.38 -14.47
C ASP A 135 -7.04 3.63 -15.64
N LEU A 136 -6.56 3.41 -16.87
CA LEU A 136 -7.32 3.67 -18.10
C LEU A 136 -8.19 2.48 -18.55
N GLY A 137 -7.96 1.29 -18.00
CA GLY A 137 -8.68 0.08 -18.34
C GLY A 137 -8.36 -0.50 -19.74
N GLY A 138 -8.84 -1.72 -19.98
CA GLY A 138 -8.71 -2.46 -21.25
C GLY A 138 -7.53 -3.43 -21.31
N GLU A 139 -6.64 -3.40 -20.32
CA GLU A 139 -5.44 -4.25 -20.23
C GLU A 139 -5.74 -5.76 -20.28
N SER A 140 -6.84 -6.21 -19.68
CA SER A 140 -7.20 -7.63 -19.65
C SER A 140 -7.48 -8.21 -21.04
N ASP A 141 -8.14 -7.43 -21.91
CA ASP A 141 -8.43 -7.87 -23.27
C ASP A 141 -7.16 -7.81 -24.12
N MET A 142 -6.34 -6.77 -23.96
CA MET A 142 -5.05 -6.67 -24.65
C MET A 142 -4.09 -7.83 -24.33
N LEU A 143 -3.98 -8.22 -23.06
CA LEU A 143 -3.12 -9.34 -22.66
C LEU A 143 -3.68 -10.70 -23.08
N ARG A 144 -5.00 -10.81 -23.27
CA ARG A 144 -5.63 -12.00 -23.88
C ARG A 144 -5.32 -12.07 -25.38
N ASP A 145 -5.42 -10.95 -26.08
CA ASP A 145 -5.07 -10.86 -27.50
C ASP A 145 -3.59 -11.14 -27.72
N LEU A 146 -2.73 -10.65 -26.82
CA LEU A 146 -1.30 -10.93 -26.84
C LEU A 146 -0.99 -12.41 -26.63
N GLN A 147 -1.69 -13.08 -25.71
CA GLN A 147 -1.57 -14.53 -25.52
C GLN A 147 -1.96 -15.30 -26.78
N GLN A 148 -3.02 -14.85 -27.48
CA GLN A 148 -3.43 -15.44 -28.75
C GLN A 148 -2.38 -15.20 -29.84
N LEU A 149 -1.83 -14.00 -29.95
CA LEU A 149 -0.74 -13.67 -30.87
C LEU A 149 0.47 -14.60 -30.65
N MET A 150 0.86 -14.86 -29.40
CA MET A 150 1.94 -15.79 -29.08
C MET A 150 1.63 -17.24 -29.47
N ASN A 151 0.37 -17.67 -29.40
CA ASN A 151 -0.04 -19.00 -29.84
C ASN A 151 0.03 -19.14 -31.37
N ASP A 152 -0.33 -18.08 -32.09
CA ASP A 152 -0.32 -18.04 -33.55
C ASP A 152 1.10 -17.87 -34.14
N HIS A 153 2.02 -17.31 -33.35
CA HIS A 153 3.41 -17.02 -33.72
C HIS A 153 4.41 -17.67 -32.74
N PRO A 154 4.75 -18.97 -32.91
CA PRO A 154 5.63 -19.71 -31.98
C PRO A 154 7.02 -19.08 -31.78
N GLU A 155 7.51 -18.28 -32.72
CA GLU A 155 8.74 -17.50 -32.61
C GLU A 155 8.72 -16.47 -31.45
N LEU A 156 7.54 -15.98 -31.07
CA LEU A 156 7.34 -15.06 -29.93
C LEU A 156 7.61 -15.71 -28.57
N ARG A 157 7.80 -17.04 -28.51
CA ARG A 157 8.15 -17.74 -27.27
C ARG A 157 9.44 -17.21 -26.63
N SER A 158 10.33 -16.64 -27.43
CA SER A 158 11.53 -15.94 -26.92
C SER A 158 11.22 -14.74 -26.02
N LEU A 159 9.99 -14.21 -26.04
CA LEU A 159 9.51 -13.08 -25.25
C LEU A 159 8.52 -13.51 -24.14
N GLU A 160 8.34 -14.81 -23.92
CA GLU A 160 7.34 -15.37 -22.98
C GLU A 160 7.53 -14.86 -21.55
N TYR A 161 8.76 -14.70 -21.09
CA TYR A 161 9.02 -14.27 -19.71
C TYR A 161 8.74 -12.78 -19.47
N GLU A 162 8.83 -11.96 -20.52
CA GLU A 162 8.38 -10.57 -20.49
C GLU A 162 6.85 -10.48 -20.45
N TYR A 163 6.16 -11.34 -21.21
CA TYR A 163 4.72 -11.46 -21.13
C TYR A 163 4.27 -11.85 -19.72
N LEU A 164 4.87 -12.89 -19.12
CA LEU A 164 4.55 -13.31 -17.75
C LEU A 164 4.79 -12.19 -16.73
N TRP A 165 5.92 -11.47 -16.85
CA TRP A 165 6.17 -10.30 -16.00
C TRP A 165 5.04 -9.26 -16.13
N CYS A 166 4.66 -8.91 -17.37
CA CYS A 166 3.59 -7.95 -17.61
C CYS A 166 2.23 -8.44 -17.08
N VAL A 167 1.91 -9.74 -17.18
CA VAL A 167 0.71 -10.32 -16.57
C VAL A 167 0.72 -10.14 -15.05
N GLY A 168 1.88 -10.38 -14.41
CA GLY A 168 2.07 -10.16 -12.98
C GLY A 168 1.88 -8.70 -12.55
N GLU A 169 2.37 -7.75 -13.36
CA GLU A 169 2.27 -6.31 -13.06
C GLU A 169 0.91 -5.69 -13.36
N VAL A 170 0.17 -6.29 -14.29
CA VAL A 170 -1.02 -5.65 -14.87
C VAL A 170 -2.29 -6.42 -14.55
N LEU A 171 -2.36 -7.71 -14.92
CA LEU A 171 -3.60 -8.46 -14.91
C LEU A 171 -3.91 -9.08 -13.55
N VAL A 172 -2.91 -9.70 -12.92
CA VAL A 172 -3.08 -10.39 -11.64
C VAL A 172 -2.49 -9.58 -10.49
N LYS A 173 -2.23 -8.28 -10.69
CA LYS A 173 -1.63 -7.39 -9.67
C LYS A 173 -2.43 -7.38 -8.37
N ASP A 174 -3.74 -7.61 -8.46
CA ASP A 174 -4.68 -7.63 -7.34
C ASP A 174 -4.87 -9.01 -6.69
N ASP A 175 -4.38 -10.10 -7.28
CA ASP A 175 -4.37 -11.44 -6.69
C ASP A 175 -2.93 -11.81 -6.30
N PRO A 176 -2.53 -11.66 -5.02
CA PRO A 176 -1.14 -11.85 -4.60
C PRO A 176 -0.63 -13.28 -4.86
N GLY A 177 -1.51 -14.27 -4.80
CA GLY A 177 -1.16 -15.67 -5.01
C GLY A 177 -0.88 -15.99 -6.47
N GLN A 178 -1.75 -15.53 -7.38
CA GLN A 178 -1.50 -15.63 -8.82
C GLN A 178 -0.30 -14.78 -9.24
N GLN A 179 -0.17 -13.58 -8.68
CA GLN A 179 0.96 -12.69 -8.92
C GLN A 179 2.29 -13.36 -8.55
N LEU A 180 2.34 -14.01 -7.38
CA LEU A 180 3.52 -14.76 -6.92
C LEU A 180 3.88 -15.90 -7.88
N ASP A 181 2.91 -16.72 -8.30
CA ASP A 181 3.15 -17.85 -9.22
C ASP A 181 3.66 -17.37 -10.59
N VAL A 182 3.00 -16.36 -11.17
CA VAL A 182 3.35 -15.83 -12.49
C VAL A 182 4.72 -15.14 -12.48
N LEU A 183 5.01 -14.31 -11.49
CA LEU A 183 6.31 -13.63 -11.38
C LEU A 183 7.45 -14.61 -11.09
N THR A 184 7.20 -15.66 -10.30
CA THR A 184 8.20 -16.73 -10.08
C THR A 184 8.59 -17.40 -11.40
N LYS A 185 7.61 -17.75 -12.24
CA LYS A 185 7.87 -18.31 -13.57
C LYS A 185 8.64 -17.35 -14.48
N SER A 186 8.31 -16.06 -14.44
CA SER A 186 9.04 -15.03 -15.19
C SER A 186 10.51 -14.92 -14.74
N VAL A 187 10.76 -14.95 -13.42
CA VAL A 187 12.11 -14.92 -12.84
C VAL A 187 12.92 -16.16 -13.24
N GLU A 188 12.38 -17.36 -13.03
CA GLU A 188 13.07 -18.61 -13.37
C GLU A 188 13.39 -18.68 -14.86
N GLY A 189 12.42 -18.39 -15.71
CA GLY A 189 12.58 -18.40 -17.15
C GLY A 189 13.57 -17.36 -17.67
N SER A 190 13.50 -16.12 -17.18
CA SER A 190 14.44 -15.06 -17.59
C SER A 190 15.86 -15.39 -17.16
N ARG A 191 16.03 -16.05 -16.01
CA ARG A 191 17.34 -16.52 -15.53
C ARG A 191 17.90 -17.63 -16.42
N ASP A 192 17.09 -18.61 -16.79
CA ASP A 192 17.48 -19.69 -17.70
C ASP A 192 17.82 -19.18 -19.10
N ALA A 193 17.15 -18.11 -19.54
CA ALA A 193 17.39 -17.46 -20.83
C ALA A 193 18.59 -16.50 -20.85
N ASP A 194 19.24 -16.24 -19.70
CA ASP A 194 20.24 -15.16 -19.56
C ASP A 194 19.71 -13.79 -20.04
N ASP A 195 18.41 -13.52 -19.83
CA ASP A 195 17.79 -12.21 -20.09
C ASP A 195 17.79 -11.37 -18.82
N LEU A 196 18.92 -10.73 -18.52
CA LEU A 196 19.04 -9.88 -17.32
C LEU A 196 18.12 -8.66 -17.35
N ALA A 197 17.76 -8.14 -18.53
CA ALA A 197 16.87 -6.97 -18.62
C ALA A 197 15.49 -7.26 -18.05
N ILE A 198 14.88 -8.37 -18.47
CA ILE A 198 13.58 -8.83 -17.93
C ILE A 198 13.74 -9.41 -16.53
N LEU A 199 14.82 -10.14 -16.25
CA LEU A 199 15.07 -10.68 -14.92
C LEU A 199 15.13 -9.57 -13.86
N GLY A 200 15.80 -8.45 -14.14
CA GLY A 200 15.86 -7.32 -13.20
C GLY A 200 14.47 -6.76 -12.85
N PHE A 201 13.60 -6.61 -13.86
CA PHE A 201 12.21 -6.21 -13.63
C PHE A 201 11.44 -7.26 -12.83
N ALA A 202 11.48 -8.52 -13.26
CA ALA A 202 10.72 -9.60 -12.66
C ALA A 202 11.15 -9.89 -11.21
N VAL A 203 12.44 -9.81 -10.90
CA VAL A 203 12.97 -9.98 -9.54
C VAL A 203 12.52 -8.83 -8.65
N ASN A 204 12.57 -7.57 -9.11
CA ASN A 204 12.07 -6.43 -8.33
C ASN A 204 10.56 -6.58 -8.04
N SER A 205 9.76 -6.87 -9.06
CA SER A 205 8.33 -7.14 -8.93
C SER A 205 8.03 -8.27 -7.94
N LEU A 206 8.75 -9.39 -8.07
CA LEU A 206 8.61 -10.53 -7.16
C LEU A 206 8.97 -10.14 -5.73
N ALA A 207 10.01 -9.33 -5.53
CA ALA A 207 10.42 -8.86 -4.23
C ALA A 207 9.33 -8.02 -3.54
N VAL A 208 8.66 -7.14 -4.30
CA VAL A 208 7.52 -6.34 -3.82
C VAL A 208 6.35 -7.23 -3.38
N VAL A 209 6.09 -8.32 -4.08
CA VAL A 209 5.08 -9.32 -3.67
C VAL A 209 5.54 -10.08 -2.42
N MET A 210 6.81 -10.46 -2.36
CA MET A 210 7.39 -11.19 -1.24
C MET A 210 7.37 -10.41 0.08
N LEU A 211 7.28 -9.08 0.07
CA LEU A 211 7.06 -8.28 1.28
C LEU A 211 5.87 -8.75 2.12
N ARG A 212 4.87 -9.39 1.50
CA ARG A 212 3.66 -9.89 2.16
C ARG A 212 3.81 -11.29 2.76
N TYR A 213 4.86 -12.01 2.36
CA TYR A 213 5.05 -13.43 2.69
C TYR A 213 6.32 -13.65 3.52
N ASP A 214 7.43 -13.06 3.09
CA ASP A 214 8.74 -13.19 3.71
C ASP A 214 9.58 -11.94 3.41
N VAL A 215 9.69 -11.08 4.43
CA VAL A 215 10.44 -9.82 4.35
C VAL A 215 11.94 -10.08 4.12
N GLY A 216 12.51 -11.14 4.72
CA GLY A 216 13.91 -11.51 4.51
C GLY A 216 14.16 -11.89 3.06
N LYS A 217 13.26 -12.70 2.47
CA LYS A 217 13.36 -13.07 1.07
C LYS A 217 13.19 -11.87 0.13
N SER A 218 12.32 -10.91 0.49
CA SER A 218 12.17 -9.67 -0.26
C SER A 218 13.48 -8.88 -0.31
N ILE A 219 14.19 -8.73 0.81
CA ILE A 219 15.50 -8.06 0.86
C ILE A 219 16.50 -8.73 -0.09
N GLU A 220 16.63 -10.06 -0.03
CA GLU A 220 17.54 -10.81 -0.92
C GLU A 220 17.25 -10.56 -2.40
N LEU A 221 15.96 -10.55 -2.78
CA LEU A 221 15.54 -10.31 -4.16
C LEU A 221 15.79 -8.86 -4.59
N LEU A 222 15.55 -7.87 -3.73
CA LEU A 222 15.85 -6.48 -4.04
C LEU A 222 17.36 -6.24 -4.19
N GLU A 223 18.19 -6.87 -3.36
CA GLU A 223 19.65 -6.83 -3.51
C GLU A 223 20.10 -7.52 -4.81
N GLU A 224 19.48 -8.64 -5.20
CA GLU A 224 19.72 -9.28 -6.49
C GLU A 224 19.34 -8.36 -7.66
N SER A 225 18.16 -7.74 -7.62
CA SER A 225 17.73 -6.81 -8.67
C SER A 225 18.66 -5.60 -8.78
N TYR A 226 19.10 -5.04 -7.65
CA TYR A 226 20.05 -3.92 -7.63
C TYR A 226 21.38 -4.28 -8.31
N GLU A 227 21.95 -5.46 -8.02
CA GLU A 227 23.19 -5.90 -8.67
C GLU A 227 22.99 -6.22 -10.15
N ILE A 228 21.83 -6.76 -10.55
CA ILE A 228 21.47 -6.91 -11.98
C ILE A 228 21.43 -5.54 -12.66
N ASN A 229 20.71 -4.58 -12.08
CA ASN A 229 20.55 -3.24 -12.66
C ASN A 229 21.87 -2.48 -12.70
N LYS A 230 22.77 -2.71 -11.75
CA LYS A 230 24.14 -2.20 -11.78
C LYS A 230 25.00 -2.82 -12.89
N ILE A 231 24.89 -4.13 -13.14
CA ILE A 231 25.55 -4.80 -14.28
C ILE A 231 25.04 -4.23 -15.62
N LEU A 232 23.76 -3.90 -15.68
CA LEU A 232 23.10 -3.34 -16.86
C LEU A 232 23.21 -1.81 -16.97
N GLU A 233 23.82 -1.15 -15.98
CA GLU A 233 23.95 0.31 -15.87
C GLU A 233 22.61 1.07 -15.89
N ARG A 234 21.58 0.50 -15.26
CA ARG A 234 20.19 1.00 -15.23
C ARG A 234 19.95 1.84 -13.99
N ALA A 235 20.53 3.05 -13.96
CA ALA A 235 20.46 3.93 -12.80
C ALA A 235 19.03 4.24 -12.32
N ALA A 236 18.06 4.39 -13.22
CA ALA A 236 16.65 4.58 -12.87
C ALA A 236 16.07 3.37 -12.12
N MET A 237 16.41 2.15 -12.53
CA MET A 237 15.97 0.94 -11.84
C MET A 237 16.68 0.74 -10.50
N MET A 238 17.97 1.07 -10.45
CA MET A 238 18.71 1.06 -9.18
C MET A 238 18.08 2.00 -8.15
N ALA A 239 17.58 3.17 -8.56
CA ALA A 239 16.86 4.07 -7.67
C ALA A 239 15.53 3.46 -7.15
N ILE A 240 14.81 2.72 -8.00
CA ILE A 240 13.61 1.98 -7.60
C ILE A 240 13.95 0.87 -6.60
N ASP A 241 15.02 0.09 -6.85
CA ASP A 241 15.48 -0.97 -5.94
C ASP A 241 15.86 -0.39 -4.57
N LEU A 242 16.59 0.75 -4.56
CA LEU A 242 16.97 1.43 -3.33
C LEU A 242 15.74 1.98 -2.59
N ASN A 243 14.77 2.56 -3.29
CA ASN A 243 13.53 3.00 -2.66
C ASN A 243 12.80 1.81 -2.01
N ASN A 244 12.69 0.68 -2.72
CA ASN A 244 12.06 -0.52 -2.18
C ASN A 244 12.84 -1.13 -1.01
N LEU A 245 14.18 -1.10 -1.04
CA LEU A 245 15.02 -1.54 0.08
C LEU A 245 14.83 -0.66 1.31
N GLY A 246 14.88 0.67 1.14
CA GLY A 246 14.66 1.61 2.24
C GLY A 246 13.27 1.43 2.84
N TYR A 247 12.29 1.20 1.98
CA TYR A 247 10.94 0.88 2.35
C TYR A 247 10.82 -0.46 3.11
N THR A 248 11.59 -1.47 2.73
CA THR A 248 11.65 -2.77 3.44
C THR A 248 12.30 -2.64 4.81
N ARG A 249 13.35 -1.81 4.95
CA ARG A 249 14.00 -1.52 6.23
C ARG A 249 13.07 -0.80 7.21
N VAL A 250 12.17 0.06 6.72
CA VAL A 250 11.11 0.67 7.54
C VAL A 250 10.20 -0.38 8.19
N ILE A 251 9.82 -1.44 7.46
CA ILE A 251 8.93 -2.51 7.97
C ILE A 251 9.54 -3.20 9.21
N ILE A 252 10.85 -3.41 9.20
CA ILE A 252 11.57 -4.09 10.30
C ILE A 252 12.13 -3.11 11.36
N GLY A 253 11.84 -1.81 11.23
CA GLY A 253 12.22 -0.78 12.20
C GLY A 253 13.67 -0.28 12.08
N GLU A 254 14.35 -0.55 10.97
CA GLU A 254 15.74 -0.16 10.71
C GLU A 254 15.80 1.19 9.98
N TYR A 255 15.45 2.27 10.70
CA TYR A 255 15.29 3.60 10.08
C TYR A 255 16.59 4.22 9.55
N ASP A 256 17.74 3.95 10.17
CA ASP A 256 19.03 4.49 9.71
C ASP A 256 19.42 3.93 8.34
N GLU A 257 19.23 2.62 8.12
CA GLU A 257 19.43 1.98 6.81
C GLU A 257 18.41 2.48 5.79
N ALA A 258 17.14 2.64 6.21
CA ALA A 258 16.12 3.22 5.33
C ALA A 258 16.51 4.62 4.82
N ILE A 259 17.05 5.46 5.71
CA ILE A 259 17.51 6.81 5.35
C ILE A 259 18.66 6.76 4.33
N ASP A 260 19.64 5.86 4.50
CA ASP A 260 20.73 5.69 3.53
C ASP A 260 20.19 5.32 2.14
N TYR A 261 19.34 4.30 2.08
CA TYR A 261 18.76 3.81 0.83
C TYR A 261 17.94 4.88 0.12
N TYR A 262 17.04 5.58 0.82
CA TYR A 262 16.27 6.66 0.21
C TYR A 262 17.15 7.83 -0.25
N SER A 263 18.19 8.18 0.51
CA SER A 263 19.11 9.26 0.12
C SER A 263 19.83 8.92 -1.18
N ARG A 264 20.32 7.68 -1.32
CA ARG A 264 20.96 7.21 -2.55
C ARG A 264 19.99 7.13 -3.74
N ALA A 265 18.73 6.76 -3.50
CA ALA A 265 17.69 6.79 -4.54
C ALA A 265 17.45 8.22 -5.05
N ILE A 266 17.38 9.22 -4.15
CA ILE A 266 17.22 10.63 -4.51
C ILE A 266 18.40 11.12 -5.33
N GLU A 267 19.64 10.83 -4.91
CA GLU A 267 20.85 11.23 -5.63
C GLU A 267 20.88 10.69 -7.07
N LEU A 268 20.52 9.41 -7.25
CA LEU A 268 20.41 8.80 -8.57
C LEU A 268 19.32 9.47 -9.42
N ASN A 269 18.10 9.61 -8.88
CA ASN A 269 16.99 10.24 -9.60
C ASN A 269 17.31 11.68 -10.02
N GLN A 270 17.96 12.47 -9.16
CA GLN A 270 18.42 13.82 -9.47
C GLN A 270 19.49 13.82 -10.58
N SER A 271 20.46 12.90 -10.53
CA SER A 271 21.52 12.81 -11.55
C SER A 271 20.98 12.51 -12.95
N LEU A 272 19.81 11.86 -13.02
CA LEU A 272 19.17 11.48 -14.27
C LEU A 272 18.16 12.51 -14.78
N GLY A 273 17.84 13.54 -13.99
CA GLY A 273 16.76 14.48 -14.32
C GLY A 273 15.37 13.86 -14.26
N PHE A 274 15.19 12.74 -13.55
CA PHE A 274 13.92 12.04 -13.33
C PHE A 274 13.52 12.16 -11.86
N PRO A 275 13.09 13.32 -11.37
CA PRO A 275 12.88 13.50 -9.94
C PRO A 275 11.61 12.75 -9.48
N ASP A 276 11.78 11.62 -8.81
CA ASP A 276 10.71 10.95 -8.05
C ASP A 276 10.62 11.56 -6.66
N TYR A 277 9.43 12.05 -6.29
CA TYR A 277 9.17 12.65 -4.99
C TYR A 277 8.94 11.60 -3.88
N THR A 278 8.73 10.32 -4.23
CA THR A 278 8.38 9.25 -3.28
C THR A 278 9.45 9.05 -2.20
N PRO A 279 10.75 8.89 -2.52
CA PRO A 279 11.78 8.77 -1.50
C PRO A 279 11.89 10.02 -0.60
N MET A 280 11.60 11.21 -1.15
CA MET A 280 11.65 12.47 -0.40
C MET A 280 10.52 12.55 0.63
N MET A 281 9.29 12.15 0.25
CA MET A 281 8.18 12.03 1.19
C MET A 281 8.48 11.01 2.30
N ASN A 282 9.05 9.86 1.94
CA ASN A 282 9.41 8.83 2.92
C ASN A 282 10.46 9.36 3.93
N LEU A 283 11.48 10.09 3.46
CA LEU A 283 12.43 10.77 4.34
C LEU A 283 11.77 11.85 5.20
N ALA A 284 10.84 12.65 4.65
CA ALA A 284 10.13 13.67 5.42
C ALA A 284 9.35 13.06 6.60
N VAL A 285 8.66 11.95 6.35
CA VAL A 285 7.94 11.18 7.39
C VAL A 285 8.91 10.65 8.45
N ILE A 286 9.99 9.99 8.04
CA ILE A 286 10.97 9.40 8.96
C ILE A 286 11.64 10.48 9.81
N TYR A 287 12.13 11.56 9.21
CA TYR A 287 12.77 12.63 9.96
C TYR A 287 11.79 13.33 10.90
N GLY A 288 10.54 13.53 10.49
CA GLY A 288 9.50 14.08 11.36
C GLY A 288 9.24 13.18 12.58
N ASN A 289 9.19 11.87 12.35
CA ASN A 289 9.03 10.83 13.38
C ASN A 289 10.21 10.78 14.37
N LEU A 290 11.43 10.95 13.86
CA LEU A 290 12.65 11.03 14.67
C LEU A 290 12.84 12.39 15.38
N GLY A 291 11.93 13.36 15.15
CA GLY A 291 12.02 14.70 15.72
C GLY A 291 13.06 15.61 15.04
N MET A 292 13.60 15.20 13.90
CA MET A 292 14.52 15.99 13.07
C MET A 292 13.73 16.92 12.15
N ILE A 293 13.00 17.86 12.75
CA ILE A 293 11.98 18.68 12.10
C ILE A 293 12.54 19.49 10.91
N ASP A 294 13.74 20.06 11.03
CA ASP A 294 14.34 20.85 9.94
C ASP A 294 14.58 20.00 8.67
N ARG A 295 15.03 18.75 8.84
CA ARG A 295 15.18 17.80 7.74
C ARG A 295 13.83 17.37 7.18
N ALA A 296 12.83 17.17 8.03
CA ALA A 296 11.48 16.83 7.59
C ALA A 296 10.91 17.91 6.66
N LEU A 297 11.07 19.18 7.04
CA LEU A 297 10.67 20.34 6.23
C LEU A 297 11.46 20.43 4.92
N GLU A 298 12.77 20.22 4.96
CA GLU A 298 13.63 20.22 3.77
C GLU A 298 13.13 19.23 2.71
N TYR A 299 12.93 17.97 3.09
CA TYR A 299 12.51 16.93 2.15
C TYR A 299 11.04 17.05 1.74
N ALA A 300 10.13 17.48 2.64
CA ALA A 300 8.74 17.73 2.27
C ALA A 300 8.63 18.88 1.25
N GLN A 301 9.40 19.95 1.45
CA GLN A 301 9.44 21.07 0.51
C GLN A 301 10.02 20.66 -0.84
N LEU A 302 11.06 19.81 -0.84
CA LEU A 302 11.64 19.26 -2.06
C LEU A 302 10.61 18.40 -2.82
N ALA A 303 9.86 17.54 -2.12
CA ALA A 303 8.81 16.72 -2.71
C ALA A 303 7.69 17.57 -3.36
N VAL A 304 7.23 18.62 -2.67
CA VAL A 304 6.23 19.56 -3.23
C VAL A 304 6.76 20.21 -4.50
N LYS A 305 7.98 20.75 -4.45
CA LYS A 305 8.60 21.42 -5.60
C LYS A 305 8.73 20.48 -6.79
N THR A 306 9.25 19.28 -6.57
CA THR A 306 9.41 18.24 -7.60
C THR A 306 8.08 17.90 -8.27
N GLN A 307 7.02 17.72 -7.48
CA GLN A 307 5.70 17.36 -8.00
C GLN A 307 5.00 18.54 -8.72
N GLU A 308 5.22 19.77 -8.28
CA GLU A 308 4.67 20.96 -8.96
C GLU A 308 5.38 21.23 -10.29
N GLU A 309 6.70 21.00 -10.36
CA GLU A 309 7.49 21.12 -11.60
C GLU A 309 7.07 20.09 -12.67
N SER A 310 6.51 18.94 -12.27
CA SER A 310 5.96 17.94 -13.20
C SER A 310 4.54 18.27 -13.69
N GLY A 311 3.91 19.33 -13.17
CA GLY A 311 2.55 19.73 -13.53
C GLY A 311 1.45 18.80 -13.00
N VAL A 312 1.80 17.83 -12.14
CA VAL A 312 0.84 16.89 -11.54
C VAL A 312 0.31 17.45 -10.21
N PRO A 313 -0.98 17.27 -9.89
CA PRO A 313 -1.51 17.75 -8.62
C PRO A 313 -0.76 17.16 -7.40
N ALA A 314 -0.29 18.02 -6.51
CA ALA A 314 0.59 17.67 -5.40
C ALA A 314 -0.15 17.42 -4.07
N ALA A 315 -1.25 16.65 -4.07
CA ALA A 315 -2.02 16.37 -2.84
C ALA A 315 -1.13 15.77 -1.74
N ALA A 316 -0.52 14.60 -2.01
CA ALA A 316 0.30 13.89 -1.05
C ALA A 316 1.51 14.70 -0.55
N PRO A 317 2.35 15.32 -1.42
CA PRO A 317 3.45 16.17 -0.97
C PRO A 317 3.00 17.37 -0.12
N ARG A 318 1.88 18.02 -0.46
CA ARG A 318 1.35 19.15 0.32
C ARG A 318 0.88 18.71 1.70
N THR A 319 0.23 17.55 1.80
CA THR A 319 -0.18 16.98 3.09
C THR A 319 1.04 16.62 3.96
N GLU A 320 2.11 16.09 3.40
CA GLU A 320 3.34 15.82 4.16
C GLU A 320 4.09 17.10 4.57
N MET A 321 4.06 18.15 3.72
CA MET A 321 4.55 19.47 4.10
C MET A 321 3.75 20.05 5.28
N ALA A 322 2.42 19.95 5.24
CA ALA A 322 1.57 20.34 6.35
C ALA A 322 1.91 19.59 7.63
N ARG A 323 2.15 18.28 7.55
CA ARG A 323 2.56 17.46 8.68
C ARG A 323 3.89 17.93 9.28
N ALA A 324 4.90 18.19 8.44
CA ALA A 324 6.19 18.69 8.90
C ALA A 324 6.08 20.09 9.54
N LEU A 325 5.25 20.97 8.98
CA LEU A 325 4.95 22.30 9.53
C LEU A 325 4.22 22.21 10.88
N ALA A 326 3.26 21.30 11.02
CA ALA A 326 2.55 21.05 12.27
C ALA A 326 3.52 20.61 13.38
N LEU A 327 4.42 19.67 13.07
CA LEU A 327 5.48 19.23 13.99
C LEU A 327 6.43 20.38 14.37
N ALA A 328 6.65 21.34 13.48
CA ALA A 328 7.43 22.55 13.74
C ALA A 328 6.68 23.62 14.56
N GLY A 329 5.40 23.40 14.89
CA GLY A 329 4.53 24.40 15.53
C GLY A 329 4.12 25.56 14.60
N ARG A 330 4.35 25.43 13.29
CA ARG A 330 3.97 26.42 12.26
C ARG A 330 2.55 26.15 11.78
N ILE A 331 1.61 26.25 12.70
CA ILE A 331 0.22 25.78 12.55
C ILE A 331 -0.56 26.48 11.44
N ASP A 332 -0.39 27.80 11.28
CA ASP A 332 -1.11 28.56 10.24
C ASP A 332 -0.68 28.10 8.84
N GLU A 333 0.62 27.93 8.62
CA GLU A 333 1.16 27.41 7.35
C GLU A 333 0.80 25.94 7.14
N ALA A 334 0.82 25.12 8.20
CA ALA A 334 0.37 23.74 8.15
C ALA A 334 -1.09 23.63 7.68
N THR A 335 -1.95 24.52 8.19
CA THR A 335 -3.35 24.61 7.78
C THR A 335 -3.47 24.98 6.30
N GLU A 336 -2.75 25.99 5.82
CA GLU A 336 -2.78 26.37 4.39
C GLU A 336 -2.42 25.19 3.46
N TYR A 337 -1.34 24.46 3.79
CA TYR A 337 -0.91 23.31 3.00
C TYR A 337 -1.89 22.13 3.08
N VAL A 338 -2.46 21.83 4.26
CA VAL A 338 -3.38 20.68 4.40
C VAL A 338 -4.68 20.94 3.66
N GLU A 339 -5.23 22.17 3.71
CA GLU A 339 -6.45 22.52 2.98
C GLU A 339 -6.21 22.50 1.47
N SER A 340 -5.07 23.05 0.99
CA SER A 340 -4.72 22.98 -0.43
C SER A 340 -4.53 21.53 -0.92
N GLY A 341 -3.89 20.67 -0.12
CA GLY A 341 -3.77 19.24 -0.42
C GLY A 341 -5.13 18.53 -0.42
N GLY A 342 -6.00 18.88 0.53
CA GLY A 342 -7.37 18.39 0.64
C GLY A 342 -8.23 18.76 -0.55
N GLU A 343 -8.19 20.01 -1.02
CA GLU A 343 -8.90 20.47 -2.22
C GLU A 343 -8.53 19.62 -3.44
N VAL A 344 -7.24 19.35 -3.63
CA VAL A 344 -6.77 18.46 -4.70
C VAL A 344 -7.30 17.04 -4.49
N ALA A 345 -7.23 16.50 -3.26
CA ALA A 345 -7.75 15.17 -2.96
C ALA A 345 -9.24 15.03 -3.28
N PHE A 346 -10.05 16.05 -2.99
CA PHE A 346 -11.47 16.12 -3.34
C PHE A 346 -11.69 16.16 -4.86
N GLN A 347 -10.92 16.98 -5.58
CA GLN A 347 -11.00 17.06 -7.05
C GLN A 347 -10.64 15.73 -7.71
N LEU A 348 -9.64 15.05 -7.19
CA LEU A 348 -9.21 13.72 -7.64
C LEU A 348 -10.19 12.60 -7.23
N LYS A 349 -11.11 12.88 -6.28
CA LYS A 349 -11.96 11.86 -5.63
C LYS A 349 -11.15 10.69 -5.05
N SER A 350 -9.91 10.96 -4.64
CA SER A 350 -9.01 9.92 -4.14
C SER A 350 -9.28 9.64 -2.66
N LYS A 351 -9.90 8.50 -2.35
CA LYS A 351 -10.11 8.04 -0.96
C LYS A 351 -8.80 7.99 -0.17
N ARG A 352 -7.73 7.53 -0.83
CA ARG A 352 -6.36 7.46 -0.29
C ARG A 352 -5.90 8.83 0.21
N GLU A 353 -5.96 9.84 -0.64
CA GLU A 353 -5.50 11.19 -0.31
C GLU A 353 -6.43 11.91 0.67
N LEU A 354 -7.74 11.64 0.60
CA LEU A 354 -8.70 12.14 1.60
C LEU A 354 -8.40 11.57 3.00
N GLY A 355 -8.04 10.29 3.10
CA GLY A 355 -7.61 9.67 4.36
C GLY A 355 -6.40 10.38 4.97
N ARG A 356 -5.38 10.69 4.15
CA ARG A 356 -4.19 11.45 4.56
C ARG A 356 -4.52 12.87 4.99
N TYR A 357 -5.39 13.55 4.24
CA TYR A 357 -5.88 14.88 4.60
C TYR A 357 -6.50 14.89 6.01
N TYR A 358 -7.44 13.99 6.30
CA TYR A 358 -8.09 13.93 7.62
C TYR A 358 -7.13 13.55 8.75
N LEU A 359 -6.16 12.67 8.47
CA LEU A 359 -5.09 12.33 9.40
C LEU A 359 -4.30 13.58 9.80
N VAL A 360 -3.77 14.33 8.82
CA VAL A 360 -2.92 15.49 9.10
C VAL A 360 -3.73 16.66 9.67
N ARG A 361 -4.97 16.87 9.19
CA ARG A 361 -5.88 17.86 9.78
C ARG A 361 -6.15 17.58 11.26
N GLY A 362 -6.39 16.32 11.61
CA GLY A 362 -6.57 15.92 13.02
C GLY A 362 -5.31 16.15 13.87
N MET A 363 -4.11 15.93 13.30
CA MET A 363 -2.85 16.26 13.97
C MET A 363 -2.72 17.78 14.21
N ILE A 364 -3.08 18.60 13.22
CA ILE A 364 -3.07 20.07 13.34
C ILE A 364 -4.05 20.54 14.42
N ASP A 365 -5.30 20.06 14.40
CA ASP A 365 -6.32 20.39 15.40
C ASP A 365 -5.85 20.01 16.82
N ARG A 366 -5.16 18.86 16.96
CA ARG A 366 -4.58 18.43 18.23
C ARG A 366 -3.49 19.38 18.72
N GLU A 367 -2.57 19.80 17.86
CA GLU A 367 -1.50 20.75 18.21
C GLU A 367 -2.05 22.16 18.51
N GLN A 368 -3.25 22.50 17.99
CA GLN A 368 -4.00 23.70 18.38
C GLN A 368 -4.68 23.58 19.75
N GLY A 369 -4.75 22.38 20.32
CA GLY A 369 -5.44 22.08 21.59
C GLY A 369 -6.92 21.70 21.41
N ASP A 370 -7.42 21.61 20.18
CA ASP A 370 -8.81 21.28 19.86
C ASP A 370 -9.02 19.77 19.79
N ILE A 371 -8.86 19.09 20.94
CA ILE A 371 -8.88 17.61 21.06
C ILE A 371 -10.15 16.97 20.48
N ASP A 372 -11.33 17.56 20.69
CA ASP A 372 -12.59 17.02 20.16
C ASP A 372 -12.64 17.07 18.63
N GLN A 373 -12.10 18.14 18.02
CA GLN A 373 -12.01 18.25 16.56
C GLN A 373 -10.98 17.29 16.00
N ALA A 374 -9.83 17.14 16.66
CA ALA A 374 -8.82 16.15 16.29
C ALA A 374 -9.43 14.74 16.21
N ILE A 375 -10.14 14.31 17.27
CA ILE A 375 -10.83 13.01 17.31
C ILE A 375 -11.87 12.90 16.18
N SER A 376 -12.64 13.97 15.92
CA SER A 376 -13.61 14.03 14.82
C SER A 376 -12.96 13.82 13.45
N MET A 377 -11.82 14.47 13.19
CA MET A 377 -11.06 14.31 11.94
C MET A 377 -10.46 12.91 11.81
N PHE A 378 -9.84 12.37 12.86
CA PHE A 378 -9.34 10.99 12.83
C PHE A 378 -10.47 10.00 12.57
N ARG A 379 -11.65 10.15 13.19
CA ARG A 379 -12.79 9.27 12.93
C ARG A 379 -13.31 9.38 11.49
N ARG A 380 -13.28 10.58 10.88
CA ARG A 380 -13.61 10.75 9.45
C ARG A 380 -12.63 10.01 8.55
N GLY A 381 -11.33 10.20 8.78
CA GLY A 381 -10.28 9.49 8.05
C GLY A 381 -10.39 7.97 8.22
N LEU A 382 -10.64 7.51 9.45
CA LEU A 382 -10.76 6.08 9.76
C LEU A 382 -11.93 5.43 9.02
N ARG A 383 -13.08 6.11 8.91
CA ARG A 383 -14.21 5.61 8.10
C ARG A 383 -13.85 5.44 6.63
N ILE A 384 -13.09 6.38 6.06
CA ILE A 384 -12.63 6.29 4.66
C ILE A 384 -11.64 5.13 4.51
N ALA A 385 -10.67 5.01 5.42
CA ALA A 385 -9.67 3.95 5.38
C ALA A 385 -10.29 2.55 5.59
N ASP A 386 -11.31 2.44 6.45
CA ASP A 386 -12.08 1.21 6.68
C ASP A 386 -12.86 0.80 5.42
N ALA A 387 -13.48 1.78 4.76
CA ALA A 387 -14.17 1.60 3.50
C ALA A 387 -13.22 1.22 2.35
N GLU A 388 -11.99 1.72 2.34
CA GLU A 388 -10.94 1.34 1.39
C GLU A 388 -10.39 -0.06 1.69
N GLY A 389 -10.49 -0.52 2.94
CA GLY A 389 -9.92 -1.78 3.40
C GLY A 389 -8.39 -1.73 3.55
N ASN A 390 -7.77 -0.55 3.49
CA ASN A 390 -6.33 -0.36 3.54
C ASN A 390 -5.83 -0.36 5.01
N PRO A 391 -5.24 -1.48 5.50
CA PRO A 391 -4.83 -1.64 6.89
C PRO A 391 -3.76 -0.64 7.30
N TYR A 392 -2.92 -0.17 6.38
CA TYR A 392 -1.83 0.76 6.70
C TYR A 392 -2.34 2.17 6.97
N HIS A 393 -3.30 2.62 6.16
CA HIS A 393 -4.01 3.86 6.43
C HIS A 393 -4.79 3.80 7.75
N ILE A 394 -5.45 2.66 8.00
CA ILE A 394 -6.14 2.40 9.27
C ILE A 394 -5.15 2.51 10.44
N LEU A 395 -4.01 1.82 10.37
CA LEU A 395 -2.96 1.83 11.40
C LEU A 395 -2.43 3.25 11.67
N GLN A 396 -2.17 4.05 10.65
CA GLN A 396 -1.70 5.44 10.81
C GLN A 396 -2.69 6.29 11.59
N ILE A 397 -3.98 6.14 11.28
CA ILE A 397 -5.05 6.90 11.91
C ILE A 397 -5.32 6.39 13.33
N LEU A 398 -5.36 5.08 13.54
CA LEU A 398 -5.52 4.48 14.86
C LEU A 398 -4.39 4.87 15.80
N LEU A 399 -3.16 4.95 15.31
CA LEU A 399 -2.01 5.41 16.09
C LEU A 399 -2.22 6.84 16.63
N GLN A 400 -2.65 7.76 15.76
CA GLN A 400 -2.92 9.14 16.16
C GLN A 400 -4.18 9.26 17.05
N LEU A 401 -5.21 8.45 16.78
CA LEU A 401 -6.42 8.41 17.59
C LEU A 401 -6.14 7.88 19.00
N ALA A 402 -5.38 6.79 19.12
CA ALA A 402 -4.96 6.23 20.40
C ALA A 402 -4.16 7.24 21.23
N GLU A 403 -3.18 7.94 20.62
CA GLU A 403 -2.44 9.02 21.28
C GLU A 403 -3.38 10.13 21.79
N THR A 404 -4.31 10.56 20.95
CA THR A 404 -5.19 11.69 21.27
C THR A 404 -6.18 11.35 22.39
N GLU A 405 -6.77 10.15 22.35
CA GLU A 405 -7.65 9.65 23.40
C GLU A 405 -6.85 9.39 24.70
N ALA A 406 -5.61 8.89 24.61
CA ALA A 406 -4.73 8.74 25.78
C ALA A 406 -4.38 10.09 26.44
N ILE A 407 -4.12 11.14 25.64
CA ILE A 407 -3.91 12.50 26.14
C ILE A 407 -5.16 12.98 26.88
N ARG A 408 -6.33 12.85 26.24
CA ARG A 408 -7.62 13.25 26.83
C ARG A 408 -7.91 12.51 28.14
N PHE A 409 -7.64 11.21 28.21
CA PHE A 409 -7.74 10.45 29.45
C PHE A 409 -6.78 10.96 30.53
N ALA A 410 -5.50 11.15 30.19
CA ALA A 410 -4.48 11.57 31.14
C ALA A 410 -4.77 12.95 31.74
N GLU A 411 -5.23 13.90 30.92
CA GLU A 411 -5.43 15.30 31.29
C GLU A 411 -6.82 15.56 31.90
N MET A 412 -7.86 14.89 31.39
CA MET A 412 -9.25 15.17 31.77
C MET A 412 -9.89 14.08 32.62
N GLY A 413 -9.24 12.93 32.80
CA GLY A 413 -9.80 11.78 33.54
C GLY A 413 -11.01 11.16 32.86
N ASN A 414 -11.11 11.26 31.54
CA ASN A 414 -12.24 10.73 30.77
C ASN A 414 -12.09 9.22 30.53
N GLU A 415 -12.88 8.41 31.24
CA GLU A 415 -12.86 6.94 31.12
C GLU A 415 -13.31 6.42 29.74
N GLU A 416 -14.20 7.14 29.04
CA GLU A 416 -14.60 6.79 27.68
C GLU A 416 -13.41 6.89 26.72
N SER A 417 -12.55 7.90 26.90
CA SER A 417 -11.30 8.03 26.16
C SER A 417 -10.30 6.92 26.50
N ALA A 418 -10.30 6.43 27.75
CA ALA A 418 -9.47 5.29 28.12
C ALA A 418 -9.88 4.01 27.37
N ALA A 419 -11.18 3.77 27.26
CA ALA A 419 -11.74 2.69 26.47
C ALA A 419 -11.41 2.87 24.98
N ALA A 420 -11.64 4.07 24.43
CA ALA A 420 -11.37 4.37 23.01
C ALA A 420 -9.91 4.16 22.62
N SER A 421 -8.96 4.58 23.46
CA SER A 421 -7.53 4.32 23.24
C SER A 421 -7.20 2.82 23.30
N SER A 422 -7.81 2.08 24.23
CA SER A 422 -7.61 0.62 24.33
C SER A 422 -8.13 -0.10 23.07
N ILE A 423 -9.32 0.27 22.59
CA ILE A 423 -9.92 -0.27 21.36
C ILE A 423 -9.03 0.02 20.16
N ALA A 424 -8.53 1.25 20.03
CA ALA A 424 -7.63 1.60 18.94
C ALA A 424 -6.35 0.74 18.94
N LEU A 425 -5.74 0.52 20.11
CA LEU A 425 -4.54 -0.31 20.24
C LEU A 425 -4.80 -1.80 19.98
N SER A 426 -5.92 -2.36 20.45
CA SER A 426 -6.30 -3.75 20.15
C SER A 426 -6.55 -3.95 18.65
N ARG A 427 -7.19 -2.96 18.01
CA ARG A 427 -7.41 -2.99 16.57
C ARG A 427 -6.10 -2.91 15.77
N MET A 428 -5.14 -2.11 16.24
CA MET A 428 -3.80 -2.10 15.66
C MET A 428 -3.10 -3.46 15.80
N GLU A 429 -3.17 -4.09 16.97
CA GLU A 429 -2.58 -5.41 17.22
C GLU A 429 -3.11 -6.45 16.23
N GLN A 430 -4.44 -6.57 16.12
CA GLN A 430 -5.09 -7.47 15.16
C GLN A 430 -4.59 -7.23 13.73
N ILE A 431 -4.59 -5.97 13.27
CA ILE A 431 -4.13 -5.63 11.92
C ILE A 431 -2.67 -6.02 11.72
N THR A 432 -1.79 -5.72 12.69
CA THR A 432 -0.36 -6.03 12.56
C THR A 432 -0.08 -7.52 12.49
N GLU A 433 -0.83 -8.33 13.23
CA GLU A 433 -0.73 -9.79 13.20
C GLU A 433 -1.22 -10.34 11.85
N GLU A 434 -2.42 -9.94 11.41
CA GLU A 434 -2.99 -10.36 10.13
C GLU A 434 -2.09 -10.02 8.94
N GLN A 435 -1.49 -8.82 8.97
CA GLN A 435 -0.60 -8.30 7.93
C GLN A 435 0.87 -8.74 8.08
N ASN A 436 1.21 -9.55 9.09
CA ASN A 436 2.57 -10.04 9.35
C ASN A 436 3.62 -8.92 9.47
N LEU A 437 3.38 -7.95 10.36
CA LEU A 437 4.24 -6.78 10.59
C LEU A 437 4.95 -6.88 11.96
N PRO A 438 5.93 -7.77 12.14
CA PRO A 438 6.45 -8.12 13.47
C PRO A 438 7.07 -6.93 14.21
N GLY A 439 7.79 -6.04 13.52
CA GLY A 439 8.35 -4.83 14.12
C GLY A 439 7.29 -3.86 14.63
N LEU A 440 6.14 -3.78 13.96
CA LEU A 440 5.02 -2.94 14.37
C LEU A 440 4.20 -3.61 15.48
N SER A 441 4.00 -4.93 15.44
CA SER A 441 3.35 -5.69 16.52
C SER A 441 4.06 -5.52 17.85
N ILE A 442 5.40 -5.58 17.87
CA ILE A 442 6.21 -5.31 19.07
C ILE A 442 5.98 -3.88 19.59
N GLN A 443 5.96 -2.89 18.70
CA GLN A 443 5.74 -1.49 19.08
C GLN A 443 4.31 -1.23 19.59
N VAL A 444 3.30 -1.91 19.03
CA VAL A 444 1.92 -1.87 19.53
C VAL A 444 1.83 -2.49 20.92
N ALA A 445 2.48 -3.63 21.17
CA ALA A 445 2.54 -4.22 22.51
C ALA A 445 3.21 -3.27 23.53
N LEU A 446 4.28 -2.58 23.13
CA LEU A 446 4.91 -1.53 23.96
C LEU A 446 3.95 -0.36 24.24
N LEU A 447 3.18 0.10 23.26
CA LEU A 447 2.15 1.13 23.46
C LEU A 447 1.07 0.67 24.44
N LYS A 448 0.59 -0.57 24.29
CA LYS A 448 -0.40 -1.18 25.21
C LYS A 448 0.16 -1.24 26.63
N SER A 449 1.42 -1.64 26.79
CA SER A 449 2.09 -1.63 28.10
C SER A 449 2.16 -0.23 28.71
N ASP A 450 2.64 0.75 27.94
CA ASP A 450 2.72 2.15 28.39
C ASP A 450 1.34 2.71 28.78
N PHE A 451 0.30 2.32 28.05
CA PHE A 451 -1.08 2.73 28.34
C PHE A 451 -1.68 2.04 29.57
N GLU A 452 -1.41 0.75 29.80
CA GLU A 452 -1.82 0.07 31.03
C GLU A 452 -1.16 0.66 32.26
N ILE A 453 0.12 1.06 32.17
CA ILE A 453 0.79 1.78 33.26
C ILE A 453 0.10 3.13 33.53
N LEU A 454 -0.30 3.86 32.48
CA LEU A 454 -1.04 5.11 32.60
C LEU A 454 -2.41 4.93 33.32
N LYS A 455 -3.05 3.77 33.11
CA LYS A 455 -4.28 3.35 33.83
C LYS A 455 -4.02 2.84 35.25
N GLY A 456 -2.76 2.55 35.62
CA GLY A 456 -2.38 1.99 36.92
C GLY A 456 -2.32 0.45 36.97
N ASN A 457 -2.43 -0.22 35.82
CA ASN A 457 -2.54 -1.68 35.70
C ASN A 457 -1.19 -2.33 35.36
N LYS A 458 -0.26 -2.37 36.32
CA LYS A 458 1.08 -2.95 36.12
C LYS A 458 1.08 -4.42 35.69
N ALA A 459 0.11 -5.22 36.16
CA ALA A 459 0.01 -6.62 35.80
C ALA A 459 -0.24 -6.83 34.30
N ASN A 460 -1.19 -6.07 33.72
CA ASN A 460 -1.44 -6.11 32.28
C ASN A 460 -0.26 -5.56 31.48
N ALA A 461 0.36 -4.49 31.99
CA ALA A 461 1.57 -3.94 31.38
C ALA A 461 2.70 -4.99 31.27
N HIS A 462 2.90 -5.80 32.31
CA HIS A 462 3.86 -6.91 32.29
C HIS A 462 3.51 -7.95 31.21
N VAL A 463 2.23 -8.31 31.05
CA VAL A 463 1.80 -9.26 30.01
C VAL A 463 2.18 -8.76 28.62
N TYR A 464 1.91 -7.48 28.32
CA TYR A 464 2.25 -6.90 27.02
C TYR A 464 3.77 -6.80 26.80
N LEU A 465 4.57 -6.59 27.84
CA LEU A 465 6.04 -6.60 27.70
C LEU A 465 6.60 -8.00 27.42
N GLU A 466 6.04 -9.03 28.04
CA GLU A 466 6.45 -10.43 27.74
C GLU A 466 6.05 -10.81 26.31
N GLN A 467 4.88 -10.39 25.85
CA GLN A 467 4.49 -10.56 24.44
C GLN A 467 5.47 -9.86 23.49
N ALA A 468 5.83 -8.60 23.79
CA ALA A 468 6.81 -7.85 23.00
C ALA A 468 8.18 -8.56 22.94
N ARG A 469 8.64 -9.12 24.07
CA ARG A 469 9.89 -9.89 24.14
C ARG A 469 9.81 -11.17 23.31
N SER A 470 8.75 -11.96 23.45
CA SER A 470 8.56 -13.21 22.69
C SER A 470 8.59 -12.95 21.19
N MET A 471 7.83 -11.95 20.72
CA MET A 471 7.78 -11.58 19.30
C MET A 471 9.15 -11.10 18.79
N SER A 472 9.88 -10.31 19.60
CA SER A 472 11.24 -9.85 19.25
C SER A 472 12.22 -11.02 19.10
N GLU A 473 12.14 -12.03 19.97
CA GLU A 473 12.99 -13.23 19.91
C GLU A 473 12.62 -14.14 18.73
N GLU A 474 11.33 -14.38 18.51
CA GLU A 474 10.82 -15.21 17.41
C GLU A 474 11.14 -14.62 16.03
N ALA A 475 10.97 -13.31 15.87
CA ALA A 475 11.27 -12.60 14.63
C ALA A 475 12.74 -12.18 14.50
N ASN A 476 13.58 -12.46 15.51
CA ASN A 476 14.99 -12.06 15.58
C ASN A 476 15.22 -10.53 15.37
N ILE A 477 14.32 -9.70 15.90
CA ILE A 477 14.38 -8.24 15.79
C ILE A 477 15.13 -7.67 16.99
N VAL A 478 16.43 -7.41 16.82
CA VAL A 478 17.33 -6.93 17.89
C VAL A 478 17.16 -5.44 18.20
N SER A 479 16.75 -4.65 17.20
CA SER A 479 16.64 -3.18 17.27
C SER A 479 15.70 -2.67 18.37
N LEU A 480 14.69 -3.45 18.75
CA LEU A 480 13.69 -3.08 19.76
C LEU A 480 13.98 -3.62 21.16
N LYS A 481 14.95 -4.53 21.31
CA LYS A 481 15.26 -5.20 22.58
C LYS A 481 15.62 -4.22 23.70
N GLY A 482 16.43 -3.21 23.38
CA GLY A 482 16.83 -2.20 24.36
C GLY A 482 15.63 -1.40 24.93
N ILE A 483 14.61 -1.13 24.10
CA ILE A 483 13.39 -0.45 24.56
C ILE A 483 12.58 -1.37 25.47
N ILE A 484 12.45 -2.65 25.11
CA ILE A 484 11.74 -3.66 25.91
C ILE A 484 12.39 -3.79 27.29
N ASP A 485 13.71 -3.97 27.34
CA ASP A 485 14.44 -4.15 28.60
C ASP A 485 14.35 -2.89 29.48
N GLU A 486 14.46 -1.69 28.90
CA GLU A 486 14.25 -0.42 29.63
C GLU A 486 12.84 -0.35 30.25
N ARG A 487 11.80 -0.82 29.55
CA ARG A 487 10.43 -0.83 30.06
C ARG A 487 10.22 -1.82 31.20
N PHE A 488 10.86 -2.99 31.14
CA PHE A 488 10.84 -3.95 32.27
C PHE A 488 11.51 -3.37 33.51
N GLU A 489 12.67 -2.72 33.37
CA GLU A 489 13.37 -2.09 34.50
C GLU A 489 12.52 -1.01 35.18
N LYS A 490 11.81 -0.20 34.38
CA LYS A 490 10.96 0.89 34.87
C LYS A 490 9.57 0.46 35.33
N LEU A 491 9.16 -0.80 35.13
CA LEU A 491 7.80 -1.25 35.41
C LEU A 491 7.40 -1.04 36.88
N GLU A 492 8.35 -1.18 37.80
CA GLU A 492 8.10 -0.99 39.23
C GLU A 492 8.25 0.45 39.72
N GLU A 493 8.87 1.31 38.93
CA GLU A 493 9.06 2.72 39.28
C GLU A 493 7.73 3.47 39.32
N THR A 494 7.67 4.51 40.17
CA THR A 494 6.51 5.40 40.22
C THR A 494 6.77 6.58 39.29
N GLU A 495 6.16 6.56 38.11
CA GLU A 495 6.19 7.67 37.16
C GLU A 495 4.95 8.56 37.26
N SER A 496 5.12 9.86 36.99
CA SER A 496 4.00 10.79 36.93
C SER A 496 3.21 10.60 35.63
N LYS A 497 1.89 10.85 35.64
CA LYS A 497 1.05 10.83 34.42
C LYS A 497 1.64 11.67 33.28
N PRO A 498 2.18 12.89 33.50
CA PRO A 498 2.87 13.66 32.46
C PRO A 498 4.12 12.97 31.87
N SER A 499 4.89 12.23 32.68
CA SER A 499 6.03 11.44 32.19
C SER A 499 5.56 10.29 31.29
N LEU A 500 4.54 9.56 31.76
CA LEU A 500 3.98 8.40 31.04
C LEU A 500 3.35 8.81 29.71
N ILE A 501 2.58 9.90 29.68
CA ILE A 501 2.01 10.39 28.41
C ILE A 501 3.12 10.85 27.46
N GLN A 502 4.16 11.52 27.95
CA GLN A 502 5.29 11.92 27.10
C GLN A 502 6.04 10.69 26.55
N ARG A 503 6.20 9.64 27.35
CA ARG A 503 6.78 8.36 26.94
C ARG A 503 5.95 7.70 25.84
N PHE A 504 4.62 7.67 26.01
CA PHE A 504 3.68 7.17 25.01
C PHE A 504 3.77 7.97 23.70
N LYS A 505 3.72 9.30 23.77
CA LYS A 505 3.85 10.21 22.61
C LYS A 505 5.17 10.00 21.86
N ASN A 506 6.27 9.83 22.60
CA ASN A 506 7.57 9.58 21.99
C ASN A 506 7.60 8.24 21.24
N LEU A 507 6.99 7.18 21.79
CA LEU A 507 6.87 5.90 21.10
C LEU A 507 5.99 6.01 19.85
N VAL A 508 4.83 6.68 19.96
CA VAL A 508 3.96 6.97 18.81
C VAL A 508 4.72 7.68 17.69
N ARG A 509 5.51 8.71 18.03
CA ARG A 509 6.30 9.45 17.04
C ARG A 509 7.35 8.58 16.36
N ARG A 510 7.92 7.59 17.05
CA ARG A 510 8.92 6.67 16.45
C ARG A 510 8.31 5.63 15.52
N ILE A 511 7.02 5.31 15.68
CA ILE A 511 6.35 4.32 14.84
C ILE A 511 6.17 4.87 13.42
N VAL A 512 6.80 4.20 12.46
CA VAL A 512 6.54 4.41 11.03
C VAL A 512 5.67 3.25 10.54
N VAL A 513 4.48 3.58 10.04
CA VAL A 513 3.58 2.59 9.43
C VAL A 513 3.95 2.45 7.94
N PRO A 514 4.28 1.24 7.47
CA PRO A 514 4.59 0.99 6.06
C PRO A 514 3.37 1.26 5.18
N GLN A 515 3.58 1.63 3.92
CA GLN A 515 2.58 1.79 2.84
C GLN A 515 2.64 0.62 1.81
N VAL A 516 2.46 -0.65 2.22
CA VAL A 516 2.55 -1.79 1.28
C VAL A 516 1.17 -2.13 0.74
N LYS A 517 1.14 -2.94 -0.32
CA LYS A 517 -0.10 -3.59 -0.69
C LYS A 517 -0.51 -4.58 0.41
N PRO A 518 -1.77 -4.55 0.87
CA PRO A 518 -2.24 -5.40 1.97
C PRO A 518 -2.10 -6.89 1.63
N LYS A 519 -1.84 -7.69 2.65
CA LYS A 519 -2.08 -9.13 2.60
C LYS A 519 -3.58 -9.38 2.69
N GLU A 520 -4.13 -10.09 1.72
CA GLU A 520 -5.52 -10.52 1.78
C GLU A 520 -5.69 -11.62 2.83
N VAL A 521 -6.65 -11.43 3.71
CA VAL A 521 -7.07 -12.44 4.68
C VAL A 521 -8.50 -12.84 4.29
N PRO A 522 -8.70 -13.92 3.51
CA PRO A 522 -10.03 -14.30 3.07
C PRO A 522 -10.88 -14.71 4.28
N PHE A 523 -12.12 -14.26 4.29
CA PHE A 523 -13.14 -14.59 5.28
C PHE A 523 -14.52 -14.69 4.61
N GLU A 524 -15.39 -15.49 5.20
CA GLU A 524 -16.78 -15.68 4.78
C GLU A 524 -17.72 -15.12 5.84
N ILE A 525 -18.68 -14.30 5.41
CA ILE A 525 -19.78 -13.85 6.27
C ILE A 525 -20.89 -14.91 6.24
N LEU A 526 -21.21 -15.42 7.41
CA LEU A 526 -22.25 -16.42 7.62
C LEU A 526 -23.61 -15.77 7.90
N GLY A 527 -23.62 -14.62 8.57
CA GLY A 527 -24.83 -13.84 8.84
C GLY A 527 -24.58 -12.69 9.82
N LEU A 528 -25.60 -11.89 10.08
CA LEU A 528 -25.57 -10.77 11.01
C LEU A 528 -26.87 -10.70 11.82
N LEU A 529 -26.74 -10.43 13.12
CA LEU A 529 -27.86 -10.11 13.99
C LEU A 529 -27.67 -8.70 14.55
N LEU A 530 -28.72 -7.90 14.61
CA LEU A 530 -28.73 -6.64 15.36
C LEU A 530 -29.70 -6.76 16.53
N ILE A 531 -29.20 -6.39 17.70
CA ILE A 531 -29.90 -6.51 18.98
C ILE A 531 -30.00 -5.10 19.61
N LEU A 532 -31.19 -4.68 20.03
CA LEU A 532 -31.38 -3.39 20.68
C LEU A 532 -30.73 -3.37 22.07
N LYS A 533 -29.81 -2.43 22.34
CA LYS A 533 -29.02 -2.38 23.58
C LYS A 533 -29.86 -2.28 24.86
N GLY A 534 -30.98 -1.57 24.81
CA GLY A 534 -31.82 -1.33 26.00
C GLY A 534 -32.69 -2.52 26.41
N THR A 535 -33.01 -3.43 25.51
CA THR A 535 -34.01 -4.49 25.74
C THR A 535 -33.51 -5.90 25.41
N GLY A 536 -32.41 -6.03 24.67
CA GLY A 536 -31.97 -7.32 24.14
C GLY A 536 -32.86 -7.85 23.01
N LEU A 537 -33.81 -7.06 22.50
CA LEU A 537 -34.70 -7.47 21.42
C LEU A 537 -33.94 -7.50 20.10
N GLN A 538 -34.08 -8.59 19.36
CA GLN A 538 -33.60 -8.66 17.99
C GLN A 538 -34.41 -7.70 17.11
N VAL A 539 -33.71 -6.80 16.41
CA VAL A 539 -34.32 -5.84 15.47
C VAL A 539 -34.04 -6.18 14.01
N TYR A 540 -32.93 -6.87 13.73
CA TYR A 540 -32.58 -7.33 12.39
C TYR A 540 -31.86 -8.68 12.46
N VAL A 541 -32.10 -9.53 11.48
CA VAL A 541 -31.33 -10.77 11.26
C VAL A 541 -31.24 -11.05 9.78
N ARG A 542 -30.04 -11.43 9.35
CA ARG A 542 -29.81 -11.93 8.00
C ARG A 542 -28.80 -13.06 8.01
N TYR A 543 -29.21 -14.22 7.53
CA TYR A 543 -28.32 -15.36 7.32
C TYR A 543 -27.95 -15.47 5.85
N VAL A 544 -26.65 -15.57 5.59
CA VAL A 544 -26.08 -15.80 4.27
C VAL A 544 -25.85 -17.30 4.07
N ASP A 545 -25.34 -17.96 5.11
CA ASP A 545 -25.06 -19.39 5.09
C ASP A 545 -26.31 -20.23 5.39
N LYS A 546 -26.62 -21.17 4.49
CA LYS A 546 -27.76 -22.10 4.60
C LYS A 546 -27.65 -23.09 5.77
N ARG A 547 -26.46 -23.27 6.33
CA ARG A 547 -26.16 -24.10 7.51
C ARG A 547 -26.70 -23.46 8.79
N LEU A 548 -26.79 -22.14 8.86
CA LEU A 548 -27.38 -21.41 9.99
C LEU A 548 -28.91 -21.55 9.95
N LYS A 549 -29.39 -22.68 10.47
CA LYS A 549 -30.81 -22.97 10.76
C LYS A 549 -31.02 -23.06 12.27
N SER A 550 -30.62 -22.04 13.01
CA SER A 550 -30.87 -21.91 14.45
C SER A 550 -32.03 -20.96 14.72
N ASP A 551 -32.73 -21.15 15.85
CA ASP A 551 -33.74 -20.20 16.33
C ASP A 551 -33.04 -18.86 16.65
N PRO A 552 -33.31 -17.77 15.89
CA PRO A 552 -32.65 -16.49 16.08
C PRO A 552 -32.83 -15.93 17.51
N SER A 553 -33.97 -16.23 18.13
CA SER A 553 -34.30 -15.82 19.50
C SER A 553 -33.39 -16.47 20.53
N LEU A 554 -32.94 -17.70 20.27
CA LEU A 554 -32.05 -18.45 21.15
C LEU A 554 -30.60 -17.98 21.00
N VAL A 555 -30.18 -17.59 19.79
CA VAL A 555 -28.87 -16.98 19.53
C VAL A 555 -28.79 -15.59 20.17
N ALA A 556 -29.81 -14.74 19.96
CA ALA A 556 -29.89 -13.43 20.60
C ALA A 556 -29.92 -13.52 22.13
N GLY A 557 -30.67 -14.48 22.68
CA GLY A 557 -30.69 -14.76 24.12
C GLY A 557 -29.34 -15.23 24.67
N LEU A 558 -28.63 -16.10 23.93
CA LEU A 558 -27.27 -16.54 24.29
C LEU A 558 -26.28 -15.38 24.26
N ILE A 559 -26.26 -14.57 23.18
CA ILE A 559 -25.38 -13.41 23.06
C ILE A 559 -25.65 -12.44 24.21
N THR A 560 -26.92 -12.11 24.47
CA THR A 560 -27.30 -11.22 25.58
C THR A 560 -26.83 -11.76 26.92
N ALA A 561 -27.01 -13.06 27.17
CA ALA A 561 -26.56 -13.70 28.41
C ALA A 561 -25.03 -13.72 28.53
N VAL A 562 -24.30 -14.00 27.44
CA VAL A 562 -22.84 -14.05 27.45
C VAL A 562 -22.24 -12.65 27.58
N SER A 563 -22.80 -11.64 26.92
CA SER A 563 -22.39 -10.24 27.09
C SER A 563 -22.68 -9.75 28.51
N ALA A 564 -23.85 -10.04 29.08
CA ALA A 564 -24.17 -9.69 30.46
C ALA A 564 -23.22 -10.38 31.46
N PHE A 565 -22.95 -11.67 31.25
CA PHE A 565 -22.03 -12.45 32.07
C PHE A 565 -20.58 -11.98 31.95
N ALA A 566 -20.12 -11.64 30.74
CA ALA A 566 -18.79 -11.08 30.51
C ALA A 566 -18.62 -9.73 31.24
N ASN A 567 -19.67 -8.90 31.25
CA ASN A 567 -19.70 -7.63 31.97
C ASN A 567 -19.72 -7.84 33.49
N GLU A 568 -20.38 -8.89 34.01
CA GLU A 568 -20.40 -9.21 35.45
C GLU A 568 -19.09 -9.83 35.96
N LEU A 569 -18.38 -10.63 35.16
CA LEU A 569 -17.11 -11.25 35.56
C LEU A 569 -15.92 -10.29 35.62
N ARG A 570 -16.02 -9.14 34.94
CA ARG A 570 -14.96 -8.14 34.84
C ARG A 570 -15.20 -7.05 35.88
N GLU A 571 -14.99 -7.37 37.16
CA GLU A 571 -15.24 -6.45 38.30
C GLU A 571 -14.50 -5.09 38.20
N ASP A 572 -13.50 -4.93 37.32
CA ASP A 572 -12.72 -3.67 37.16
C ASP A 572 -12.28 -3.36 35.69
N ALA A 573 -12.86 -3.98 34.66
CA ALA A 573 -12.42 -3.73 33.26
C ALA A 573 -13.50 -3.07 32.40
N THR A 574 -13.17 -1.89 31.85
CA THR A 574 -13.96 -1.09 30.89
C THR A 574 -14.09 -1.71 29.48
N GLY A 575 -13.87 -3.01 29.34
CA GLY A 575 -13.86 -3.70 28.04
C GLY A 575 -15.12 -4.52 27.82
N ASP A 576 -15.85 -4.21 26.75
CA ASP A 576 -16.92 -5.05 26.23
C ASP A 576 -16.36 -6.40 25.70
N LEU A 577 -17.23 -7.40 25.56
CA LEU A 577 -16.88 -8.66 24.89
C LEU A 577 -16.82 -8.41 23.37
N GLU A 578 -15.64 -8.50 22.77
CA GLU A 578 -15.44 -8.17 21.34
C GLU A 578 -15.69 -9.35 20.39
N SER A 579 -15.48 -10.59 20.83
CA SER A 579 -15.74 -11.79 20.02
C SER A 579 -15.93 -13.07 20.84
N ILE A 580 -16.62 -14.03 20.23
CA ILE A 580 -16.75 -15.42 20.71
C ILE A 580 -16.35 -16.33 19.55
N VAL A 581 -15.24 -17.06 19.69
CA VAL A 581 -14.78 -18.01 18.67
C VAL A 581 -15.03 -19.44 19.14
N HIS A 582 -15.74 -20.23 18.34
CA HIS A 582 -15.96 -21.65 18.60
C HIS A 582 -15.91 -22.47 17.31
N GLN A 583 -14.95 -23.38 17.21
CA GLN A 583 -14.69 -24.16 15.99
C GLN A 583 -14.45 -23.22 14.79
N ASP A 584 -15.26 -23.36 13.74
CA ASP A 584 -15.14 -22.63 12.48
C ASP A 584 -16.09 -21.42 12.41
N ILE A 585 -16.56 -20.93 13.56
CA ILE A 585 -17.46 -19.77 13.64
C ILE A 585 -16.90 -18.77 14.65
N ALA A 586 -16.67 -17.55 14.19
CA ALA A 586 -16.44 -16.37 14.99
C ALA A 586 -17.73 -15.54 15.05
N VAL A 587 -18.17 -15.20 16.26
CA VAL A 587 -19.20 -14.19 16.51
C VAL A 587 -18.46 -12.92 16.89
N LEU A 588 -18.49 -11.93 16.00
CA LEU A 588 -17.89 -10.62 16.20
C LEU A 588 -18.97 -9.71 16.77
N LEU A 589 -18.63 -8.94 17.79
CA LEU A 589 -19.57 -8.04 18.44
C LEU A 589 -19.11 -6.60 18.22
N GLU A 590 -20.00 -5.78 17.67
CA GLU A 590 -19.78 -4.35 17.47
C GLU A 590 -20.94 -3.55 18.05
N HIS A 591 -20.61 -2.46 18.74
CA HIS A 591 -21.55 -1.73 19.57
C HIS A 591 -21.89 -0.36 18.93
N GLY A 592 -23.08 -0.24 18.34
CA GLY A 592 -23.65 1.00 17.83
C GLY A 592 -24.28 1.90 18.92
N ARG A 593 -24.94 2.97 18.51
CA ARG A 593 -25.65 3.89 19.42
C ARG A 593 -26.91 3.26 20.01
N TYR A 594 -27.67 2.55 19.21
CA TYR A 594 -28.95 1.91 19.55
C TYR A 594 -28.85 0.40 19.58
N VAL A 595 -28.02 -0.19 18.72
CA VAL A 595 -27.91 -1.65 18.55
C VAL A 595 -26.52 -2.18 18.91
N THR A 596 -26.46 -3.46 19.26
CA THR A 596 -25.26 -4.29 19.22
C THR A 596 -25.40 -5.21 18.02
N GLY A 597 -24.43 -5.16 17.12
CA GLY A 597 -24.26 -6.15 16.06
C GLY A 597 -23.59 -7.41 16.58
N ALA A 598 -23.99 -8.52 16.00
CA ALA A 598 -23.32 -9.80 16.12
C ALA A 598 -23.12 -10.40 14.73
N LEU A 599 -21.98 -10.10 14.11
CA LEU A 599 -21.58 -10.64 12.82
C LEU A 599 -21.03 -12.06 13.00
N LEU A 600 -21.63 -13.00 12.31
CA LEU A 600 -21.19 -14.38 12.22
C LEU A 600 -20.27 -14.52 11.01
N ALA A 601 -19.03 -14.91 11.24
CA ALA A 601 -18.02 -15.16 10.20
C ALA A 601 -17.30 -16.48 10.45
N ASP A 602 -16.57 -16.99 9.46
CA ASP A 602 -15.70 -18.16 9.65
C ASP A 602 -14.45 -17.84 10.51
N ARG A 603 -14.10 -16.55 10.63
CA ARG A 603 -12.96 -16.05 11.41
C ARG A 603 -13.13 -14.58 11.79
N ASP A 604 -12.42 -14.15 12.83
CA ASP A 604 -12.30 -12.76 13.25
C ASP A 604 -11.22 -12.05 12.44
N THR A 605 -11.62 -11.07 11.61
CA THR A 605 -10.68 -10.24 10.84
C THR A 605 -11.01 -8.77 10.98
N TYR A 606 -9.99 -7.91 10.87
CA TYR A 606 -10.21 -6.45 10.90
C TYR A 606 -11.18 -5.98 9.80
N GLN A 607 -11.19 -6.66 8.65
CA GLN A 607 -12.07 -6.37 7.52
C GLN A 607 -13.52 -6.78 7.81
N ALA A 608 -13.76 -7.99 8.34
CA ALA A 608 -15.10 -8.42 8.73
C ALA A 608 -15.72 -7.44 9.75
N ARG A 609 -14.94 -7.03 10.75
CA ARG A 609 -15.36 -6.03 11.74
C ARG A 609 -15.64 -4.66 11.11
N ALA A 610 -14.85 -4.25 10.11
CA ALA A 610 -15.09 -2.99 9.40
C ALA A 610 -16.42 -3.01 8.64
N LEU A 611 -16.78 -4.13 8.01
CA LEU A 611 -18.08 -4.31 7.35
C LEU A 611 -19.24 -4.28 8.36
N GLU A 612 -19.08 -4.94 9.52
CA GLU A 612 -20.08 -4.91 10.58
C GLU A 612 -20.34 -3.48 11.07
N ARG A 613 -19.28 -2.73 11.41
CA ARG A 613 -19.38 -1.33 11.84
C ARG A 613 -20.02 -0.45 10.78
N ALA A 614 -19.58 -0.58 9.54
CA ALA A 614 -20.13 0.15 8.41
C ALA A 614 -21.65 -0.08 8.27
N PHE A 615 -22.08 -1.34 8.37
CA PHE A 615 -23.50 -1.66 8.29
C PHE A 615 -24.29 -1.10 9.48
N ILE A 616 -23.79 -1.25 10.71
CA ILE A 616 -24.45 -0.69 11.92
C ILE A 616 -24.61 0.83 11.77
N GLU A 617 -23.58 1.54 11.33
CA GLU A 617 -23.64 2.99 11.14
C GLU A 617 -24.73 3.41 10.15
N VAL A 618 -24.76 2.80 8.96
CA VAL A 618 -25.77 3.11 7.94
C VAL A 618 -27.17 2.70 8.41
N PHE A 619 -27.30 1.54 9.06
CA PHE A 619 -28.56 1.06 9.62
C PHE A 619 -29.12 2.03 10.68
N GLU A 620 -28.29 2.47 11.63
CA GLU A 620 -28.72 3.40 12.67
C GLU A 620 -29.06 4.78 12.12
N ASN A 621 -28.33 5.25 11.10
CA ASN A 621 -28.64 6.51 10.45
C ASN A 621 -30.01 6.47 9.76
N GLU A 622 -30.28 5.41 8.98
CA GLU A 622 -31.55 5.22 8.26
C GLU A 622 -32.74 5.03 9.20
N PHE A 623 -32.55 4.32 10.31
CA PHE A 623 -33.65 3.93 11.21
C PHE A 623 -33.64 4.62 12.57
N SER A 624 -32.86 5.69 12.75
CA SER A 624 -32.65 6.38 14.03
C SER A 624 -33.94 6.72 14.79
N GLU A 625 -34.94 7.31 14.12
CA GLU A 625 -36.23 7.65 14.73
C GLU A 625 -36.96 6.40 15.26
N LYS A 626 -37.00 5.33 14.47
CA LYS A 626 -37.68 4.08 14.84
C LYS A 626 -36.94 3.29 15.91
N LEU A 627 -35.62 3.38 15.93
CA LEU A 627 -34.78 2.73 16.96
C LEU A 627 -34.90 3.46 18.31
N GLY A 628 -35.04 4.79 18.28
CA GLY A 628 -35.25 5.60 19.48
C GLY A 628 -36.60 5.37 20.15
N GLU A 629 -37.65 5.12 19.36
CA GLU A 629 -39.02 4.86 19.82
C GLU A 629 -39.52 3.46 19.42
N PHE A 630 -38.69 2.43 19.63
CA PHE A 630 -39.00 1.09 19.14
C PHE A 630 -40.27 0.50 19.79
N ASP A 631 -41.29 0.24 18.97
CA ASP A 631 -42.62 -0.27 19.36
C ASP A 631 -42.70 -1.81 19.38
N GLY A 632 -41.60 -2.51 19.09
CA GLY A 632 -41.54 -3.97 18.97
C GLY A 632 -41.81 -4.48 17.55
N ASN A 633 -42.14 -3.62 16.58
CA ASN A 633 -42.43 -4.04 15.22
C ASN A 633 -41.17 -4.13 14.35
N VAL A 634 -40.53 -5.30 14.32
CA VAL A 634 -39.34 -5.59 13.51
C VAL A 634 -39.55 -5.47 11.99
N SER A 635 -40.79 -5.52 11.48
CA SER A 635 -41.05 -5.36 10.04
C SER A 635 -40.64 -3.98 9.50
N SER A 636 -40.53 -3.00 10.40
CA SER A 636 -40.03 -1.65 10.12
C SER A 636 -38.62 -1.60 9.55
N PHE A 637 -37.82 -2.65 9.73
CA PHE A 637 -36.43 -2.76 9.29
C PHE A 637 -36.25 -3.66 8.06
N SER A 638 -37.34 -4.14 7.44
CA SER A 638 -37.30 -5.01 6.26
C SER A 638 -36.60 -4.39 5.03
N ARG A 639 -36.41 -3.07 5.01
CA ARG A 639 -35.64 -2.36 3.98
C ARG A 639 -34.12 -2.40 4.19
N ALA A 640 -33.65 -3.03 5.27
CA ALA A 640 -32.23 -3.19 5.55
C ALA A 640 -31.55 -4.28 4.70
N ASP A 641 -32.32 -5.14 4.02
CA ASP A 641 -31.73 -6.20 3.20
C ASP A 641 -30.88 -5.65 2.03
N PRO A 642 -31.37 -4.74 1.18
CA PRO A 642 -30.51 -4.11 0.17
C PRO A 642 -29.27 -3.42 0.75
N MET A 643 -29.38 -2.83 1.95
CA MET A 643 -28.25 -2.21 2.66
C MET A 643 -27.20 -3.26 3.04
N PHE A 644 -27.65 -4.39 3.57
CA PHE A 644 -26.78 -5.49 3.98
C PHE A 644 -26.08 -6.11 2.77
N ASP A 645 -26.81 -6.35 1.68
CA ASP A 645 -26.21 -6.87 0.46
C ASP A 645 -25.16 -5.92 -0.09
N ALA A 646 -25.47 -4.62 -0.19
CA ALA A 646 -24.51 -3.64 -0.68
C ALA A 646 -23.25 -3.54 0.21
N ILE A 647 -23.43 -3.40 1.52
CA ILE A 647 -22.33 -3.10 2.44
C ILE A 647 -21.55 -4.36 2.80
N VAL A 648 -22.23 -5.44 3.17
CA VAL A 648 -21.59 -6.63 3.76
C VAL A 648 -21.23 -7.67 2.70
N ILE A 649 -22.08 -7.86 1.67
CA ILE A 649 -21.86 -8.88 0.64
C ILE A 649 -21.09 -8.32 -0.55
N GLU A 650 -21.53 -7.19 -1.10
CA GLU A 650 -20.89 -6.49 -2.22
C GLU A 650 -19.73 -5.61 -1.77
N ARG A 651 -19.50 -5.46 -0.45
CA ARG A 651 -18.39 -4.71 0.17
C ARG A 651 -18.32 -3.24 -0.28
N LYS A 652 -19.46 -2.64 -0.62
CA LYS A 652 -19.53 -1.20 -0.92
C LYS A 652 -19.31 -0.41 0.36
N SER A 653 -18.53 0.67 0.24
CA SER A 653 -18.37 1.61 1.35
C SER A 653 -19.71 2.27 1.72
N PRO A 654 -19.89 2.71 2.98
CA PRO A 654 -21.06 3.50 3.38
C PRO A 654 -21.33 4.70 2.48
N VAL A 655 -20.27 5.36 1.99
CA VAL A 655 -20.38 6.50 1.07
C VAL A 655 -20.94 6.05 -0.28
N GLU A 656 -20.42 4.98 -0.88
CA GLU A 656 -20.90 4.43 -2.17
C GLU A 656 -22.32 3.87 -2.10
N TYR A 657 -22.80 3.48 -0.92
CA TYR A 657 -24.19 3.05 -0.75
C TYR A 657 -25.15 4.24 -0.67
N LEU A 658 -24.70 5.35 -0.07
CA LEU A 658 -25.50 6.55 0.14
C LEU A 658 -25.55 7.48 -1.09
N GLU A 659 -24.52 7.43 -1.95
CA GLU A 659 -24.49 8.04 -3.29
C GLU A 659 -25.34 7.26 -4.30
#